data_AF-A0A852NJ47-F1
#
_entry.id   AF-A0A852NJ47-F1
#
_cell.length_a   1.000
_cell.length_b   1.000
_cell.length_c   1.000
_cell.angle_alpha   90.00
_cell.angle_beta   90.00
_cell.angle_gamma   90.00
#
_symmetry.space_group_name_H-M   'P 1'
#
loop_
_entity.id
_entity.type
_entity.pdbx_description
1 polymer ?
#
loop_
_entity_poly.entity_id
_entity_poly.type
_entity_poly.pdbx_seq_one_letter_code
_entity_poly.pdbx_strand_id
1 'polypeptide(L)'
;LGEESFHPEMQRQKRNMLILDLPLTEYIVDIEVILADSSYLEPIKDYFKNLNLKIPINISNVQTTVSNINITTVCLPSGDNSSCCFCENGYAWPSTVCSDVIPCSSLSLKSSLPCGYMQQMPFYGPYCEPQTADSCGMGEPIAMNMSVRLDTDFSDDLRDSSSVLYQKYKADLEEAFNDSYRCLPGFVSATVTGFSPGSVFVNYEVRTGAASFAQVASANKAVLPLLDPLYQLNPSTFTTVITNQTNFTVRPLNIFEGDTAILTCEINSTFANVTWYHFDRIISNSSQYSIETILETRRSTLKITNITKKDSGSYRCTFIMSIPSYTVIFTATETISVFPLYLTPNFEEVDVTCNSPEMQTKGLLLSCCTDRQLPSLTVSWKVNGTIKITGESSLSGNCTGYKLKINESLCAPEESGAVTTYTCELQTGHGASRSCSIRVTYLWKANVTISSSTNSAVSEGYGFNLTCESDVSNYDSISWEIQSGNGTKTVDCDTCIKNSKFPATSVLTVKSATQDWRGTYICTFSQKNLESSANMTIKVISLPLKQNILIDPIATSIQCEEPHALECCISANTVRDYTVTFVVQQNEFHVAKRKKGNLFCYTYNHTEKECSKEKELMAYCKFINRIGQGVNSEQIRLHLIPGKKVSCSDGLGIGTERATLIKPCCELKNPNGFTRGNITYKCINSSWKVARNDCLSGPISNLLSSAESLVNSPEAKANLPTYLAELKEQTGKELNTINNSPANLGAIVTILEMVSSIPAEAEEPTVQNFLSTVDLIVDDSTSEAWEDLNNEKTQKSSLLLQSVENFSLRLQPVNNTIPSVSANTVQLQGIVVKENNTDYNKDFRSTKNLTVNVLISDTEIQTLTQNSTIVSVMYSTLGRILPRNELEYVNGLLITTTVSSNRSQKFDVNMTFAKKDLSLQMPKCVFWNFTLNKHRGDWDTYGCTPTELEDYVICSCNHLTSFSILMSPDRSSQLIFEDYISYVGLSISIVSLVVCIIIESLVWKYVTNNTTSYMRHVCILNIATSLLIADIWFIVTASITDQNQQLSRGICVMATFFIHLFYLCVFFWMLSLGLILFYRLVFILHNTSKTAQKAVAFCLGYLCPFVIAVTTIAVTLPKNNYTRKDVCWLNWKDSKALLAFVIPALIIVATNLFIAAVVIIKILRPTIGDRSNRQERNSLFQIGKSVAILTPLLGLTWGFGLATIIKNSHRAFHILFALLNALQGLFILVFGTLWDKKIQEALLKRNSTSKWSSQQSKVRTL
;
A
#
# COMPACT_ATOMS: atom_id res chain seq x y z
N LEU A 1 15.02 74.23 57.32
CA LEU A 1 16.22 73.88 56.53
C LEU A 1 15.69 73.40 55.19
N GLY A 2 15.45 74.24 54.19
CA GLY A 2 16.30 75.28 53.59
C GLY A 2 16.57 74.78 52.15
N GLU A 3 15.90 75.26 51.10
CA GLU A 3 16.07 76.51 50.33
C GLU A 3 17.05 76.37 49.15
N GLU A 4 16.71 77.10 48.08
CA GLU A 4 17.45 77.45 46.84
C GLU A 4 17.55 76.45 45.68
N SER A 5 17.64 76.85 44.41
CA SER A 5 17.07 77.92 43.55
C SER A 5 17.70 77.69 42.14
N PHE A 6 17.05 78.09 41.05
CA PHE A 6 17.65 78.76 39.87
C PHE A 6 16.61 78.93 38.72
N HIS A 7 16.57 80.12 38.12
CA HIS A 7 15.85 80.55 36.91
C HIS A 7 16.88 81.15 35.92
N PRO A 8 16.63 81.30 34.58
CA PRO A 8 15.93 82.50 34.04
C PRO A 8 15.19 82.40 32.66
N GLU A 9 14.17 83.27 32.47
CA GLU A 9 13.79 84.20 31.34
C GLU A 9 14.00 83.84 29.83
N MET A 10 13.34 84.37 28.76
CA MET A 10 12.40 85.48 28.46
C MET A 10 11.93 85.42 26.96
N GLN A 11 10.70 85.83 26.58
CA GLN A 11 10.30 86.91 25.61
C GLN A 11 9.08 86.44 24.75
N ARG A 12 8.13 87.23 24.21
CA ARG A 12 7.65 88.62 24.34
C ARG A 12 6.52 88.77 23.28
N GLN A 13 5.32 89.24 23.62
CA GLN A 13 4.34 89.75 22.65
C GLN A 13 4.09 91.26 22.89
N LYS A 14 4.15 92.04 21.81
CA LYS A 14 4.10 93.52 21.77
C LYS A 14 2.65 94.04 21.72
N ARG A 15 2.43 95.17 22.40
CA ARG A 15 1.25 96.05 22.35
C ARG A 15 1.24 96.93 21.10
N ASN A 16 0.04 97.38 20.69
CA ASN A 16 -0.20 98.73 20.20
C ASN A 16 -1.45 99.32 20.91
N MET A 17 -1.33 100.56 21.36
CA MET A 17 -2.37 101.41 21.97
C MET A 17 -3.27 102.04 20.91
N LEU A 18 -4.55 102.26 21.24
CA LEU A 18 -5.36 103.36 20.70
C LEU A 18 -6.38 103.80 21.79
N ILE A 19 -6.11 105.00 22.32
CA ILE A 19 -6.98 106.05 22.89
C ILE A 19 -8.33 105.59 23.48
N LEU A 20 -8.47 105.79 24.80
CA LEU A 20 -9.69 105.60 25.59
C LEU A 20 -10.47 106.93 25.61
N ASP A 21 -11.47 107.09 24.74
CA ASP A 21 -12.55 108.06 24.97
C ASP A 21 -13.46 107.49 26.06
N LEU A 22 -13.42 108.08 27.26
CA LEU A 22 -14.38 107.77 28.34
C LEU A 22 -15.77 108.29 27.92
N PRO A 23 -16.80 107.44 27.79
CA PRO A 23 -18.16 107.92 27.59
C PRO A 23 -18.65 108.63 28.87
N LEU A 24 -19.41 109.71 28.70
CA LEU A 24 -20.16 110.35 29.79
C LEU A 24 -20.97 109.29 30.54
N THR A 25 -20.75 109.16 31.86
CA THR A 25 -21.58 108.31 32.71
C THR A 25 -22.98 108.90 32.85
N GLU A 26 -23.95 108.30 32.19
CA GLU A 26 -25.37 108.55 32.45
C GLU A 26 -25.78 107.83 33.75
N TYR A 27 -26.50 108.52 34.62
CA TYR A 27 -27.07 107.95 35.85
C TYR A 27 -28.58 107.90 35.70
N ILE A 28 -29.18 106.74 36.02
CA ILE A 28 -30.64 106.58 36.13
C ILE A 28 -30.98 106.68 37.61
N VAL A 29 -32.01 107.47 37.94
CA VAL A 29 -32.51 107.66 39.31
C VAL A 29 -33.97 107.29 39.35
N ASP A 30 -34.31 106.26 40.12
CA ASP A 30 -35.68 105.81 40.30
C ASP A 30 -36.36 106.58 41.44
N ILE A 31 -37.58 107.08 41.19
CA ILE A 31 -38.35 107.88 42.16
C ILE A 31 -39.74 107.25 42.31
N GLU A 32 -40.09 106.86 43.54
CA GLU A 32 -41.43 106.39 43.88
C GLU A 32 -42.35 107.58 44.21
N VAL A 33 -43.53 107.61 43.62
CA VAL A 33 -44.55 108.65 43.86
C VAL A 33 -45.84 107.98 44.32
N ILE A 34 -46.23 108.22 45.57
CA ILE A 34 -47.48 107.71 46.13
C ILE A 34 -48.59 108.75 45.93
N LEU A 35 -49.66 108.35 45.24
CA LEU A 35 -50.84 109.18 45.00
C LEU A 35 -51.98 108.71 45.91
N ALA A 36 -52.63 109.66 46.62
CA ALA A 36 -53.78 109.34 47.46
C ALA A 36 -55.06 109.04 46.65
N ASP A 37 -55.14 109.51 45.41
CA ASP A 37 -56.26 109.28 44.49
C ASP A 37 -55.71 108.96 43.08
N SER A 38 -56.14 107.83 42.52
CA SER A 38 -55.69 107.32 41.22
C SER A 38 -56.15 108.19 40.04
N SER A 39 -57.13 109.09 40.22
CA SER A 39 -57.62 109.99 39.17
C SER A 39 -56.58 111.03 38.73
N TYR A 40 -55.56 111.30 39.54
CA TYR A 40 -54.45 112.22 39.22
C TYR A 40 -53.32 111.58 38.41
N LEU A 41 -53.35 110.26 38.20
CA LEU A 41 -52.27 109.54 37.51
C LEU A 41 -52.09 110.00 36.06
N GLU A 42 -53.17 110.08 35.29
CA GLU A 42 -53.11 110.51 33.88
C GLU A 42 -52.71 111.99 33.72
N PRO A 43 -53.25 112.95 34.49
CA PRO A 43 -52.75 114.34 34.50
C PRO A 43 -51.26 114.47 34.83
N ILE A 44 -50.72 113.64 35.74
CA ILE A 44 -49.30 113.63 36.10
C ILE A 44 -48.45 113.04 34.96
N LYS A 45 -48.92 111.98 34.30
CA LYS A 45 -48.27 111.42 33.11
C LYS A 45 -48.18 112.46 31.99
N ASP A 46 -49.24 113.22 31.74
CA ASP A 46 -49.26 114.28 30.73
C ASP A 46 -48.38 115.49 31.12
N TYR A 47 -48.28 115.81 32.42
CA TYR A 47 -47.38 116.86 32.91
C TYR A 47 -45.91 116.51 32.70
N PHE A 48 -45.48 115.29 33.05
CA PHE A 48 -44.09 114.84 32.86
C PHE A 48 -43.71 114.68 31.39
N LYS A 49 -44.61 114.22 30.52
CA LYS A 49 -44.37 114.14 29.07
C LYS A 49 -44.10 115.50 28.41
N ASN A 50 -44.59 116.59 29.00
CA ASN A 50 -44.46 117.96 28.46
C ASN A 50 -43.41 118.82 29.18
N LEU A 51 -42.64 118.26 30.12
CA LEU A 51 -41.60 118.99 30.85
C LEU A 51 -40.33 119.18 30.00
N ASN A 52 -39.93 120.42 29.74
CA ASN A 52 -38.70 120.75 29.00
C ASN A 52 -37.60 121.16 30.00
N LEU A 53 -36.77 120.22 30.45
CA LEU A 53 -35.77 120.44 31.50
C LEU A 53 -34.39 120.80 30.93
N LYS A 54 -34.02 122.09 31.00
CA LYS A 54 -32.61 122.55 30.95
C LYS A 54 -32.27 123.25 32.26
N ILE A 55 -32.18 122.51 33.35
CA ILE A 55 -31.73 123.03 34.65
C ILE A 55 -30.44 122.29 35.02
N PRO A 56 -29.27 122.96 35.06
CA PRO A 56 -28.05 122.35 35.53
C PRO A 56 -28.09 122.23 37.06
N ILE A 57 -28.04 121.00 37.58
CA ILE A 57 -27.95 120.74 39.02
C ILE A 57 -26.47 120.48 39.33
N ASN A 58 -25.88 121.33 40.18
CA ASN A 58 -24.44 121.26 40.48
C ASN A 58 -24.21 120.30 41.66
N ILE A 59 -23.92 119.03 41.35
CA ILE A 59 -23.54 118.02 42.34
C ILE A 59 -22.06 117.69 42.05
N SER A 60 -21.18 118.04 42.98
CA SER A 60 -19.79 117.54 42.98
C SER A 60 -18.93 117.86 41.76
N ASN A 61 -18.97 119.10 41.24
CA ASN A 61 -18.12 119.60 40.15
C ASN A 61 -18.25 118.87 38.79
N VAL A 62 -19.41 118.27 38.49
CA VAL A 62 -19.77 117.79 37.15
C VAL A 62 -21.14 118.36 36.76
N GLN A 63 -21.25 118.88 35.54
CA GLN A 63 -22.49 119.48 35.02
C GLN A 63 -23.41 118.37 34.50
N THR A 64 -24.42 117.97 35.28
CA THR A 64 -25.35 116.89 34.90
C THR A 64 -26.65 117.47 34.34
N THR A 65 -27.08 117.01 33.16
CA THR A 65 -28.35 117.38 32.52
C THR A 65 -29.32 116.20 32.57
N VAL A 66 -30.54 116.39 33.07
CA VAL A 66 -31.60 115.37 33.00
C VAL A 66 -32.02 115.23 31.53
N SER A 67 -31.84 114.04 30.96
CA SER A 67 -32.10 113.76 29.55
C SER A 67 -33.56 113.40 29.25
N ASN A 68 -34.22 112.66 30.15
CA ASN A 68 -35.63 112.28 30.03
C ASN A 68 -36.21 111.87 31.40
N ILE A 69 -37.53 112.00 31.59
CA ILE A 69 -38.28 111.48 32.74
C ILE A 69 -39.43 110.63 32.20
N ASN A 70 -39.43 109.33 32.49
CA ASN A 70 -40.45 108.38 32.05
C ASN A 70 -41.05 107.63 33.25
N ILE A 71 -42.35 107.34 33.18
CA ILE A 71 -43.05 106.46 34.13
C ILE A 71 -43.06 105.04 33.53
N THR A 72 -42.53 104.06 34.26
CA THR A 72 -42.31 102.70 33.74
C THR A 72 -43.23 101.65 34.36
N THR A 73 -43.55 101.76 35.65
CA THR A 73 -44.40 100.82 36.40
C THR A 73 -45.59 101.54 37.03
N VAL A 74 -46.77 100.93 36.95
CA VAL A 74 -48.01 101.43 37.58
C VAL A 74 -48.61 100.32 38.45
N CYS A 75 -48.89 100.63 39.72
CA CYS A 75 -49.50 99.69 40.67
C CYS A 75 -50.87 100.17 41.12
N LEU A 76 -51.88 99.30 41.04
CA LEU A 76 -53.25 99.56 41.48
C LEU A 76 -53.62 98.65 42.67
N PRO A 77 -54.37 99.13 43.67
CA PRO A 77 -54.82 98.30 44.79
C PRO A 77 -55.82 97.23 44.32
N SER A 78 -55.67 95.98 44.79
CA SER A 78 -56.46 94.82 44.35
C SER A 78 -57.16 94.05 45.49
N GLY A 79 -57.25 94.64 46.69
CA GLY A 79 -57.88 94.05 47.87
C GLY A 79 -57.04 94.30 49.14
N ASP A 80 -57.41 93.68 50.26
CA ASP A 80 -56.71 93.87 51.54
C ASP A 80 -55.22 93.46 51.42
N ASN A 81 -54.32 94.46 51.50
CA ASN A 81 -52.86 94.35 51.48
C ASN A 81 -52.19 93.84 50.18
N SER A 82 -52.88 93.85 49.04
CA SER A 82 -52.28 93.50 47.74
C SER A 82 -52.46 94.57 46.67
N SER A 83 -51.44 94.73 45.83
CA SER A 83 -51.48 95.62 44.66
C SER A 83 -51.05 94.86 43.42
N CYS A 84 -51.73 95.14 42.31
CA CYS A 84 -51.41 94.61 40.99
C CYS A 84 -50.63 95.66 40.21
N CYS A 85 -49.37 95.34 39.92
CA CYS A 85 -48.47 96.20 39.18
C CYS A 85 -48.36 95.74 37.73
N PHE A 86 -48.36 96.68 36.79
CA PHE A 86 -48.16 96.43 35.37
C PHE A 86 -47.18 97.45 34.76
N CYS A 87 -46.58 97.06 33.63
CA CYS A 87 -45.65 97.91 32.89
C CYS A 87 -46.39 98.78 31.87
N GLU A 88 -45.90 100.00 31.69
CA GLU A 88 -46.35 100.88 30.60
C GLU A 88 -45.86 100.36 29.23
N ASN A 89 -46.54 100.81 28.16
CA ASN A 89 -46.22 100.39 26.80
C ASN A 89 -44.76 100.72 26.44
N GLY A 90 -44.02 99.73 25.92
CA GLY A 90 -42.59 99.83 25.61
C GLY A 90 -41.65 99.42 26.75
N TYR A 91 -42.20 99.07 27.92
CA TYR A 91 -41.47 98.53 29.07
C TYR A 91 -41.93 97.09 29.39
N ALA A 92 -41.07 96.31 30.04
CA ALA A 92 -41.33 94.94 30.46
C ALA A 92 -40.59 94.62 31.77
N TRP A 93 -40.99 93.54 32.45
CA TRP A 93 -40.29 93.08 33.65
C TRP A 93 -38.90 92.52 33.30
N PRO A 94 -37.88 92.77 34.15
CA PRO A 94 -36.53 92.23 33.94
C PRO A 94 -36.49 90.71 34.04
N SER A 95 -35.55 90.06 33.31
CA SER A 95 -35.45 88.58 33.25
C SER A 95 -35.28 87.91 34.61
N THR A 96 -34.65 88.60 35.56
CA THR A 96 -34.32 88.09 36.89
C THR A 96 -35.53 87.76 37.74
N VAL A 97 -36.71 88.29 37.41
CA VAL A 97 -37.96 88.07 38.17
C VAL A 97 -38.97 87.20 37.42
N CYS A 98 -38.71 86.79 36.17
CA CYS A 98 -39.71 86.10 35.34
C CYS A 98 -40.27 84.82 35.96
N SER A 99 -39.46 84.07 36.71
CA SER A 99 -39.86 82.80 37.34
C SER A 99 -40.82 82.99 38.51
N ASP A 100 -40.82 84.19 39.10
CA ASP A 100 -41.55 84.57 40.32
C ASP A 100 -42.80 85.41 40.02
N VAL A 101 -43.08 85.71 38.74
CA VAL A 101 -44.28 86.46 38.33
C VAL A 101 -45.54 85.63 38.55
N ILE A 102 -46.39 86.06 39.48
CA ILE A 102 -47.68 85.42 39.80
C ILE A 102 -48.81 86.27 39.19
N PRO A 103 -49.75 85.67 38.44
CA PRO A 103 -50.88 86.40 37.86
C PRO A 103 -51.87 86.87 38.94
N CYS A 104 -52.31 88.13 38.85
CA CYS A 104 -53.40 88.66 39.67
C CYS A 104 -54.74 87.95 39.41
N SER A 105 -55.55 87.73 40.46
CA SER A 105 -56.85 87.06 40.33
C SER A 105 -57.84 87.90 39.51
N SER A 106 -58.40 87.31 38.46
CA SER A 106 -59.20 87.94 37.38
C SER A 106 -60.62 88.42 37.76
N LEU A 107 -60.96 88.54 39.04
CA LEU A 107 -62.34 88.84 39.47
C LEU A 107 -62.70 90.33 39.54
N SER A 108 -61.79 91.23 39.16
CA SER A 108 -62.11 92.66 39.02
C SER A 108 -61.11 93.37 38.11
N LEU A 109 -61.36 93.40 36.79
CA LEU A 109 -61.09 94.52 35.86
C LEU A 109 -61.44 94.09 34.41
N LYS A 110 -61.77 95.06 33.54
CA LYS A 110 -62.20 94.85 32.14
C LYS A 110 -61.23 93.99 31.32
N SER A 111 -61.74 93.31 30.29
CA SER A 111 -61.06 92.37 29.37
C SER A 111 -59.88 92.95 28.56
N SER A 112 -59.45 94.18 28.81
CA SER A 112 -58.44 94.90 28.02
C SER A 112 -57.16 95.28 28.78
N LEU A 113 -56.89 94.72 29.97
CA LEU A 113 -55.64 94.99 30.72
C LEU A 113 -54.59 93.88 30.61
N PRO A 114 -53.28 94.23 30.54
CA PRO A 114 -52.16 93.28 30.51
C PRO A 114 -51.92 92.58 31.86
N CYS A 115 -51.29 91.40 31.82
CA CYS A 115 -50.99 90.58 33.01
C CYS A 115 -50.11 91.34 34.01
N GLY A 116 -50.55 91.42 35.28
CA GLY A 116 -49.84 92.11 36.36
C GLY A 116 -49.14 91.19 37.36
N TYR A 117 -48.24 91.76 38.16
CA TYR A 117 -47.50 91.12 39.26
C TYR A 117 -48.10 91.54 40.63
N MET A 118 -48.05 90.66 41.63
CA MET A 118 -48.56 90.91 42.98
C MET A 118 -47.42 91.03 44.01
N GLN A 119 -47.34 92.16 44.73
CA GLN A 119 -46.34 92.37 45.80
C GLN A 119 -46.99 92.91 47.08
N GLN A 120 -46.41 92.57 48.25
CA GLN A 120 -46.79 93.09 49.58
C GLN A 120 -46.05 94.42 49.89
N MET A 121 -46.69 95.36 50.60
CA MET A 121 -46.07 96.65 51.01
C MET A 121 -45.01 96.48 52.12
N PRO A 122 -43.95 97.34 52.21
CA PRO A 122 -43.54 98.42 51.29
C PRO A 122 -42.50 97.98 50.24
N PHE A 123 -42.47 98.68 49.10
CA PHE A 123 -41.80 98.28 47.85
C PHE A 123 -40.31 98.63 47.82
N TYR A 124 -39.45 97.66 47.49
CA TYR A 124 -38.05 97.89 47.13
C TYR A 124 -37.71 97.07 45.88
N GLY A 125 -38.25 97.50 44.74
CA GLY A 125 -38.07 96.87 43.44
C GLY A 125 -38.63 95.44 43.33
N PRO A 126 -38.58 94.84 42.13
CA PRO A 126 -38.06 95.39 40.86
C PRO A 126 -39.07 96.27 40.11
N TYR A 127 -38.58 97.14 39.22
CA TYR A 127 -39.39 98.02 38.36
C TYR A 127 -39.33 97.56 36.89
N CYS A 128 -40.22 98.08 36.06
CA CYS A 128 -40.25 97.76 34.63
C CYS A 128 -39.12 98.49 33.90
N GLU A 129 -38.43 97.75 33.04
CA GLU A 129 -37.29 98.22 32.25
C GLU A 129 -37.68 98.32 30.77
N PRO A 130 -36.96 99.11 29.94
CA PRO A 130 -37.20 99.15 28.50
C PRO A 130 -37.12 97.75 27.87
N GLN A 131 -38.01 97.44 26.92
CA GLN A 131 -38.07 96.11 26.31
C GLN A 131 -36.74 95.75 25.59
N THR A 132 -36.15 94.60 25.95
CA THR A 132 -34.96 94.02 25.32
C THR A 132 -35.18 92.53 25.00
N ALA A 133 -34.29 91.91 24.22
CA ALA A 133 -34.38 90.49 23.88
C ALA A 133 -34.30 89.57 25.12
N ASP A 134 -33.68 90.05 26.19
CA ASP A 134 -33.54 89.37 27.48
C ASP A 134 -34.66 89.72 28.48
N SER A 135 -35.71 90.44 28.05
CA SER A 135 -36.90 90.73 28.89
C SER A 135 -37.82 89.51 29.02
N CYS A 136 -38.65 89.47 30.09
CA CYS A 136 -39.58 88.36 30.31
C CYS A 136 -40.49 88.10 29.10
N GLY A 137 -40.35 86.91 28.51
CA GLY A 137 -41.20 86.43 27.43
C GLY A 137 -40.72 86.67 26.00
N MET A 138 -39.45 87.04 25.79
CA MET A 138 -38.90 87.32 24.44
C MET A 138 -37.85 86.29 23.92
N GLY A 139 -37.72 85.12 24.56
CA GLY A 139 -36.91 83.98 24.07
C GLY A 139 -37.65 83.03 23.11
N GLU A 140 -36.95 82.11 22.44
CA GLU A 140 -37.61 81.12 21.55
C GLU A 140 -38.66 80.29 22.31
N PRO A 141 -39.92 80.21 21.82
CA PRO A 141 -40.98 79.51 22.53
C PRO A 141 -40.78 78.00 22.52
N ILE A 142 -40.79 77.39 23.70
CA ILE A 142 -40.71 75.94 23.93
C ILE A 142 -42.11 75.34 23.81
N ALA A 143 -42.22 74.19 23.16
CA ALA A 143 -43.45 73.40 23.10
C ALA A 143 -43.53 72.47 24.32
N MET A 144 -44.54 72.65 25.16
CA MET A 144 -44.86 71.73 26.26
C MET A 144 -46.09 70.90 25.89
N ASN A 145 -45.90 69.57 25.83
CA ASN A 145 -46.99 68.64 25.62
C ASN A 145 -47.73 68.38 26.94
N MET A 146 -48.99 68.80 26.97
CA MET A 146 -49.87 68.74 28.13
C MET A 146 -51.03 67.79 27.86
N SER A 147 -51.56 67.17 28.92
CA SER A 147 -52.84 66.48 28.84
C SER A 147 -53.64 66.54 30.13
N VAL A 148 -54.97 66.54 30.01
CA VAL A 148 -55.91 66.56 31.14
C VAL A 148 -57.14 65.71 30.84
N ARG A 149 -57.74 65.11 31.86
CA ARG A 149 -58.91 64.24 31.77
C ARG A 149 -60.21 65.02 31.99
N LEU A 150 -61.21 64.77 31.15
CA LEU A 150 -62.61 65.11 31.41
C LEU A 150 -63.31 63.84 31.91
N ASP A 151 -64.03 63.92 33.02
CA ASP A 151 -64.75 62.77 33.60
C ASP A 151 -66.08 62.50 32.85
N THR A 152 -66.02 62.44 31.53
CA THR A 152 -67.14 62.18 30.61
C THR A 152 -66.83 61.00 29.68
N ASP A 153 -67.87 60.29 29.22
CA ASP A 153 -67.70 59.15 28.31
C ASP A 153 -67.18 59.59 26.93
N PHE A 154 -66.27 58.81 26.35
CA PHE A 154 -65.65 59.13 25.06
C PHE A 154 -66.59 58.80 23.89
N SER A 155 -66.95 59.82 23.10
CA SER A 155 -67.69 59.66 21.85
C SER A 155 -66.73 59.47 20.66
N ASP A 156 -67.04 58.58 19.73
CA ASP A 156 -66.26 58.38 18.50
C ASP A 156 -66.21 59.64 17.62
N ASP A 157 -67.19 60.54 17.73
CA ASP A 157 -67.20 61.84 17.05
C ASP A 157 -66.03 62.75 17.47
N LEU A 158 -65.40 62.49 18.63
CA LEU A 158 -64.20 63.22 19.10
C LEU A 158 -62.89 62.68 18.49
N ARG A 159 -62.94 61.61 17.68
CA ARG A 159 -61.78 61.19 16.87
C ARG A 159 -61.68 61.95 15.55
N ASP A 160 -62.80 62.43 15.03
CA ASP A 160 -62.85 63.12 13.75
C ASP A 160 -62.73 64.63 13.95
N SER A 161 -61.59 65.20 13.55
CA SER A 161 -61.32 66.65 13.64
C SER A 161 -62.31 67.54 12.87
N SER A 162 -63.12 66.96 11.97
CA SER A 162 -64.14 67.65 11.17
C SER A 162 -65.54 67.61 11.80
N SER A 163 -65.75 66.82 12.86
CA SER A 163 -67.03 66.72 13.56
C SER A 163 -67.43 68.03 14.24
N VAL A 164 -68.74 68.33 14.21
CA VAL A 164 -69.31 69.48 14.94
C VAL A 164 -69.01 69.39 16.44
N LEU A 165 -69.01 68.17 17.00
CA LEU A 165 -68.70 67.95 18.41
C LEU A 165 -67.21 68.20 18.71
N TYR A 166 -66.31 67.71 17.86
CA TYR A 166 -64.87 67.97 17.98
C TYR A 166 -64.56 69.46 17.87
N GLN A 167 -65.13 70.15 16.87
CA GLN A 167 -64.88 71.58 16.67
C GLN A 167 -65.42 72.42 17.83
N LYS A 168 -66.58 72.05 18.39
CA LYS A 168 -67.13 72.72 19.58
C LYS A 168 -66.25 72.49 20.81
N TYR A 169 -65.91 71.24 21.13
CA TYR A 169 -65.05 70.92 22.28
C TYR A 169 -63.69 71.59 22.14
N LYS A 170 -63.10 71.52 20.94
CA LYS A 170 -61.82 72.16 20.64
C LYS A 170 -61.90 73.68 20.84
N ALA A 171 -62.92 74.35 20.29
CA ALA A 171 -63.05 75.81 20.43
C ALA A 171 -63.21 76.23 21.90
N ASP A 172 -64.14 75.61 22.63
CA ASP A 172 -64.43 75.96 24.02
C ASP A 172 -63.22 75.69 24.95
N LEU A 173 -62.50 74.57 24.73
CA LEU A 173 -61.31 74.22 25.52
C LEU A 173 -60.09 75.07 25.13
N GLU A 174 -59.88 75.35 23.84
CA GLU A 174 -58.80 76.25 23.40
C GLU A 174 -59.02 77.68 23.89
N GLU A 175 -60.26 78.15 23.94
CA GLU A 175 -60.59 79.45 24.52
C GLU A 175 -60.23 79.48 26.01
N ALA A 176 -60.71 78.50 26.79
CA ALA A 176 -60.40 78.39 28.21
C ALA A 176 -58.89 78.21 28.50
N PHE A 177 -58.18 77.43 27.69
CA PHE A 177 -56.73 77.26 27.81
C PHE A 177 -55.98 78.53 27.42
N ASN A 178 -56.30 79.16 26.29
CA ASN A 178 -55.63 80.40 25.89
C ASN A 178 -55.82 81.51 26.92
N ASP A 179 -57.00 81.63 27.52
CA ASP A 179 -57.25 82.61 28.57
C ASP A 179 -56.52 82.28 29.88
N SER A 180 -56.47 81.00 30.24
CA SER A 180 -55.77 80.50 31.44
C SER A 180 -54.24 80.67 31.34
N TYR A 181 -53.64 80.33 30.20
CA TYR A 181 -52.20 80.34 29.99
C TYR A 181 -51.65 81.67 29.44
N ARG A 182 -52.52 82.65 29.12
CA ARG A 182 -52.15 83.96 28.54
C ARG A 182 -51.06 84.71 29.32
N CYS A 183 -51.01 84.51 30.64
CA CYS A 183 -50.06 85.18 31.51
C CYS A 183 -48.74 84.42 31.72
N LEU A 184 -48.50 83.33 30.99
CA LEU A 184 -47.19 82.68 30.98
C LEU A 184 -46.16 83.52 30.19
N PRO A 185 -44.91 83.61 30.67
CA PRO A 185 -43.88 84.44 30.02
C PRO A 185 -43.60 83.93 28.60
N GLY A 186 -43.85 84.78 27.60
CA GLY A 186 -43.63 84.45 26.18
C GLY A 186 -44.65 83.47 25.61
N PHE A 187 -45.85 83.44 26.20
CA PHE A 187 -46.98 82.66 25.70
C PHE A 187 -47.32 83.04 24.25
N VAL A 188 -47.44 82.01 23.41
CA VAL A 188 -47.81 82.13 22.00
C VAL A 188 -49.19 81.53 21.77
N SER A 189 -49.42 80.30 22.25
CA SER A 189 -50.71 79.61 22.09
C SER A 189 -50.83 78.40 23.02
N ALA A 190 -52.06 78.06 23.37
CA ALA A 190 -52.45 76.76 23.88
C ALA A 190 -53.42 76.12 22.87
N THR A 191 -52.98 75.03 22.25
CA THR A 191 -53.69 74.43 21.11
C THR A 191 -54.02 72.97 21.40
N VAL A 192 -55.29 72.60 21.27
CA VAL A 192 -55.73 71.22 21.46
C VAL A 192 -55.30 70.39 20.24
N THR A 193 -54.45 69.41 20.52
CA THR A 193 -53.85 68.50 19.53
C THR A 193 -54.73 67.28 19.25
N GLY A 194 -55.60 66.89 20.18
CA GLY A 194 -56.59 65.84 19.96
C GLY A 194 -57.18 65.27 21.25
N PHE A 195 -58.10 64.33 21.09
CA PHE A 195 -58.78 63.64 22.20
C PHE A 195 -58.46 62.15 22.18
N SER A 196 -58.29 61.54 23.36
CA SER A 196 -57.99 60.11 23.50
C SER A 196 -58.97 59.39 24.43
N PRO A 197 -59.25 58.09 24.17
CA PRO A 197 -60.28 57.32 24.87
C PRO A 197 -59.88 56.95 26.31
N GLY A 198 -60.86 56.98 27.23
CA GLY A 198 -60.68 56.62 28.65
C GLY A 198 -61.04 57.76 29.63
N SER A 199 -62.32 58.14 29.69
CA SER A 199 -62.83 59.46 30.11
C SER A 199 -62.06 60.59 29.42
N VAL A 200 -62.69 61.26 28.45
CA VAL A 200 -62.05 62.04 27.37
C VAL A 200 -60.76 62.75 27.81
N PHE A 201 -59.60 62.23 27.38
CA PHE A 201 -58.30 62.87 27.62
C PHE A 201 -58.05 63.90 26.53
N VAL A 202 -57.90 65.16 26.94
CA VAL A 202 -57.59 66.29 26.08
C VAL A 202 -56.08 66.43 26.03
N ASN A 203 -55.48 66.21 24.86
CA ASN A 203 -54.06 66.43 24.62
C ASN A 203 -53.89 67.80 23.96
N TYR A 204 -53.04 68.65 24.52
CA TYR A 204 -52.84 70.00 24.02
C TYR A 204 -51.38 70.43 24.15
N GLU A 205 -50.95 71.30 23.25
CA GLU A 205 -49.61 71.87 23.23
C GLU A 205 -49.68 73.31 23.74
N VAL A 206 -48.87 73.63 24.75
CA VAL A 206 -48.68 75.01 25.23
C VAL A 206 -47.33 75.50 24.73
N ARG A 207 -47.36 76.51 23.86
CA ARG A 207 -46.17 77.19 23.35
C ARG A 207 -45.93 78.46 24.14
N THR A 208 -44.86 78.49 24.91
CA THR A 208 -44.51 79.62 25.78
C THR A 208 -42.99 79.68 25.99
N GLY A 209 -42.47 80.77 26.54
CA GLY A 209 -41.06 80.88 26.92
C GLY A 209 -40.74 80.03 28.15
N ALA A 210 -39.68 80.39 28.87
CA ALA A 210 -39.27 79.68 30.08
C ALA A 210 -40.25 79.94 31.26
N ALA A 211 -41.40 79.26 31.27
CA ALA A 211 -42.36 79.28 32.36
C ALA A 211 -41.92 78.35 33.52
N SER A 212 -42.09 78.79 34.77
CA SER A 212 -41.80 77.97 35.95
C SER A 212 -42.93 76.97 36.24
N PHE A 213 -42.61 75.85 36.90
CA PHE A 213 -43.62 74.84 37.25
C PHE A 213 -44.75 75.39 38.13
N ALA A 214 -44.46 76.38 38.98
CA ALA A 214 -45.49 77.04 39.80
C ALA A 214 -46.44 77.89 38.96
N GLN A 215 -45.93 78.53 37.90
CA GLN A 215 -46.74 79.32 36.95
C GLN A 215 -47.65 78.42 36.11
N VAL A 216 -47.12 77.30 35.59
CA VAL A 216 -47.93 76.31 34.87
C VAL A 216 -48.99 75.70 35.79
N ALA A 217 -48.63 75.33 37.02
CA ALA A 217 -49.59 74.79 37.99
C ALA A 217 -50.69 75.80 38.37
N SER A 218 -50.35 77.09 38.43
CA SER A 218 -51.33 78.16 38.70
C SER A 218 -52.25 78.40 37.52
N ALA A 219 -51.72 78.37 36.29
CA ALA A 219 -52.52 78.42 35.07
C ALA A 219 -53.46 77.21 34.96
N ASN A 220 -52.96 75.99 35.18
CA ASN A 220 -53.79 74.77 35.21
C ASN A 220 -54.98 74.90 36.19
N LYS A 221 -54.78 75.51 37.37
CA LYS A 221 -55.87 75.77 38.34
C LYS A 221 -56.89 76.80 37.84
N ALA A 222 -56.46 77.78 37.05
CA ALA A 222 -57.33 78.83 36.49
C ALA A 222 -58.21 78.35 35.34
N VAL A 223 -57.95 77.18 34.75
CA VAL A 223 -58.80 76.61 33.68
C VAL A 223 -60.22 76.30 34.18
N LEU A 224 -60.34 75.74 35.38
CA LEU A 224 -61.62 75.25 35.92
C LEU A 224 -62.73 76.32 36.01
N PRO A 225 -62.47 77.55 36.51
CA PRO A 225 -63.48 78.62 36.53
C PRO A 225 -63.77 79.27 35.16
N LEU A 226 -62.93 79.03 34.14
CA LEU A 226 -63.09 79.59 32.79
C LEU A 226 -63.86 78.68 31.83
N LEU A 227 -64.10 77.42 32.24
CA LEU A 227 -64.77 76.41 31.42
C LEU A 227 -66.19 76.14 31.96
N ASP A 228 -67.14 75.85 31.07
CA ASP A 228 -68.51 75.49 31.47
C ASP A 228 -68.49 74.23 32.36
N PRO A 229 -69.17 74.24 33.54
CA PRO A 229 -69.26 73.09 34.44
C PRO A 229 -69.69 71.77 33.77
N LEU A 230 -70.39 71.84 32.62
CA LEU A 230 -70.82 70.69 31.82
C LEU A 230 -69.66 69.78 31.36
N TYR A 231 -68.43 70.30 31.25
CA TYR A 231 -67.27 69.55 30.74
C TYR A 231 -66.60 68.62 31.77
N GLN A 232 -66.93 68.71 33.06
CA GLN A 232 -66.42 67.83 34.15
C GLN A 232 -64.89 67.61 34.12
N LEU A 233 -64.11 68.67 33.99
CA LEU A 233 -62.64 68.59 33.97
C LEU A 233 -62.08 68.14 35.32
N ASN A 234 -61.17 67.15 35.32
CA ASN A 234 -60.53 66.65 36.54
C ASN A 234 -59.14 67.31 36.74
N PRO A 235 -59.02 68.27 37.68
CA PRO A 235 -57.80 69.07 37.83
C PRO A 235 -56.61 68.30 38.41
N SER A 236 -56.79 67.07 38.91
CA SER A 236 -55.70 66.26 39.45
C SER A 236 -54.93 65.46 38.38
N THR A 237 -55.41 65.49 37.13
CA THR A 237 -54.94 64.64 36.04
C THR A 237 -54.02 65.33 35.04
N PHE A 238 -53.60 66.57 35.32
CA PHE A 238 -52.66 67.28 34.46
C PHE A 238 -51.30 66.55 34.41
N THR A 239 -50.82 66.29 33.19
CA THR A 239 -49.49 65.71 32.97
C THR A 239 -48.68 66.52 31.95
N THR A 240 -47.38 66.63 32.18
CA THR A 240 -46.44 67.37 31.32
C THR A 240 -45.25 66.48 30.95
N VAL A 241 -44.93 66.40 29.65
CA VAL A 241 -43.78 65.64 29.14
C VAL A 241 -42.71 66.59 28.58
N ILE A 242 -41.45 66.43 29.03
CA ILE A 242 -40.31 67.29 28.64
C ILE A 242 -39.18 66.43 28.05
N THR A 243 -38.78 66.69 26.81
CA THR A 243 -37.80 65.88 26.06
C THR A 243 -36.39 66.48 25.99
N ASN A 244 -36.21 67.78 26.26
CA ASN A 244 -34.95 68.50 25.99
C ASN A 244 -34.05 68.74 27.22
N GLN A 245 -34.30 68.08 28.37
CA GLN A 245 -33.57 68.30 29.64
C GLN A 245 -32.84 67.05 30.18
N THR A 246 -32.58 66.07 29.32
CA THR A 246 -32.00 64.75 29.63
C THR A 246 -30.70 64.56 28.82
N ASN A 247 -29.56 64.35 29.50
CA ASN A 247 -28.27 64.12 28.86
C ASN A 247 -27.98 62.60 28.79
N PHE A 248 -27.85 62.05 27.58
CA PHE A 248 -27.58 60.62 27.35
C PHE A 248 -26.17 60.47 26.76
N THR A 249 -25.32 59.66 27.39
CA THR A 249 -23.96 59.36 26.91
C THR A 249 -23.70 57.85 26.77
N VAL A 250 -22.90 57.46 25.76
CA VAL A 250 -22.51 56.07 25.48
C VAL A 250 -20.99 55.95 25.48
N ARG A 251 -20.46 54.91 26.15
CA ARG A 251 -19.01 54.60 26.18
C ARG A 251 -18.77 53.10 26.03
N PRO A 252 -17.84 52.65 25.15
CA PRO A 252 -17.11 53.40 24.13
C PRO A 252 -17.99 53.79 22.93
N LEU A 253 -17.54 54.75 22.11
CA LEU A 253 -18.26 55.18 20.89
C LEU A 253 -18.39 54.06 19.84
N ASN A 254 -17.34 53.27 19.66
CA ASN A 254 -17.32 52.11 18.78
C ASN A 254 -17.35 50.85 19.64
N ILE A 255 -18.40 50.03 19.47
CA ILE A 255 -18.64 48.84 20.27
C ILE A 255 -18.46 47.61 19.39
N PHE A 256 -17.59 46.68 19.79
CA PHE A 256 -17.37 45.40 19.09
C PHE A 256 -18.03 44.24 19.83
N GLU A 257 -18.35 43.16 19.11
CA GLU A 257 -18.87 41.95 19.75
C GLU A 257 -17.90 41.42 20.82
N GLY A 258 -18.40 41.26 22.04
CA GLY A 258 -17.60 40.87 23.21
C GLY A 258 -17.12 42.03 24.10
N ASP A 259 -17.26 43.29 23.67
CA ASP A 259 -16.97 44.45 24.51
C ASP A 259 -18.00 44.63 25.65
N THR A 260 -17.63 45.41 26.66
CA THR A 260 -18.54 45.92 27.68
C THR A 260 -18.89 47.39 27.38
N ALA A 261 -20.17 47.67 27.12
CA ALA A 261 -20.68 49.01 26.85
C ALA A 261 -21.37 49.61 28.10
N ILE A 262 -21.23 50.92 28.29
CA ILE A 262 -21.80 51.69 29.40
C ILE A 262 -22.62 52.84 28.82
N LEU A 263 -23.94 52.82 29.06
CA LEU A 263 -24.88 53.89 28.70
C LEU A 263 -25.24 54.65 29.97
N THR A 264 -25.21 55.98 29.94
CA THR A 264 -25.45 56.83 31.11
C THR A 264 -26.47 57.91 30.78
N CYS A 265 -27.52 58.04 31.58
CA CYS A 265 -28.51 59.11 31.50
C CYS A 265 -28.49 60.01 32.73
N GLU A 266 -28.53 61.31 32.51
CA GLU A 266 -28.48 62.35 33.55
C GLU A 266 -29.59 63.38 33.36
N ILE A 267 -30.18 63.83 34.47
CA ILE A 267 -31.16 64.94 34.47
C ILE A 267 -30.79 66.01 35.49
N ASN A 268 -31.19 67.25 35.23
CA ASN A 268 -30.91 68.36 36.14
C ASN A 268 -32.04 68.61 37.18
N SER A 269 -32.92 67.63 37.41
CA SER A 269 -34.06 67.72 38.33
C SER A 269 -34.15 66.49 39.25
N THR A 270 -34.92 66.60 40.34
CA THR A 270 -35.23 65.47 41.24
C THR A 270 -36.24 64.53 40.59
N PHE A 271 -36.09 63.23 40.77
CA PHE A 271 -36.99 62.22 40.24
C PHE A 271 -37.31 61.15 41.27
N ALA A 272 -38.45 60.47 41.10
CA ALA A 272 -38.89 59.39 41.98
C ALA A 272 -38.45 58.02 41.45
N ASN A 273 -38.48 57.82 40.13
CA ASN A 273 -38.12 56.55 39.50
C ASN A 273 -37.47 56.75 38.13
N VAL A 274 -36.63 55.79 37.71
CA VAL A 274 -36.03 55.73 36.38
C VAL A 274 -36.22 54.35 35.75
N THR A 275 -36.62 54.29 34.49
CA THR A 275 -36.79 53.05 33.72
C THR A 275 -36.01 53.10 32.41
N TRP A 276 -35.34 52.00 32.09
CA TRP A 276 -34.59 51.81 30.84
C TRP A 276 -35.37 50.93 29.88
N TYR A 277 -35.32 51.27 28.59
CA TYR A 277 -35.99 50.55 27.51
C TYR A 277 -35.02 50.24 26.38
N HIS A 278 -35.18 49.09 25.74
CA HIS A 278 -34.58 48.75 24.44
C HIS A 278 -35.70 48.42 23.46
N PHE A 279 -35.83 49.18 22.36
CA PHE A 279 -36.98 49.10 21.44
C PHE A 279 -38.34 49.01 22.16
N ASP A 280 -38.57 49.92 23.11
CA ASP A 280 -39.79 49.99 23.93
C ASP A 280 -40.02 48.84 24.93
N ARG A 281 -39.07 47.89 25.08
CA ARG A 281 -39.12 46.85 26.12
C ARG A 281 -38.34 47.24 27.35
N ILE A 282 -38.91 47.04 28.53
CA ILE A 282 -38.26 47.37 29.81
C ILE A 282 -37.05 46.46 30.03
N ILE A 283 -35.91 47.05 30.36
CA ILE A 283 -34.67 46.35 30.73
C ILE A 283 -34.65 46.17 32.26
N SER A 284 -34.30 44.96 32.71
CA SER A 284 -34.15 44.61 34.12
C SER A 284 -32.76 44.05 34.39
N ASN A 285 -32.30 44.12 35.65
CA ASN A 285 -30.99 43.59 36.05
C ASN A 285 -30.87 42.08 35.76
N SER A 286 -29.75 41.69 35.14
CA SER A 286 -29.39 40.31 34.79
C SER A 286 -27.87 40.11 34.81
N SER A 287 -27.38 38.92 34.44
CA SER A 287 -25.95 38.68 34.25
C SER A 287 -25.33 39.46 33.09
N GLN A 288 -26.15 39.93 32.15
CA GLN A 288 -25.72 40.68 30.96
C GLN A 288 -25.96 42.19 31.11
N TYR A 289 -27.03 42.61 31.78
CA TYR A 289 -27.42 44.00 31.99
C TYR A 289 -27.35 44.38 33.47
N SER A 290 -26.59 45.41 33.81
CA SER A 290 -26.45 45.94 35.18
C SER A 290 -26.81 47.43 35.20
N ILE A 291 -27.89 47.77 35.90
CA ILE A 291 -28.42 49.12 36.06
C ILE A 291 -28.05 49.63 37.45
N GLU A 292 -27.40 50.79 37.49
CA GLU A 292 -27.00 51.50 38.69
C GLU A 292 -27.58 52.93 38.67
N THR A 293 -28.37 53.29 39.67
CA THR A 293 -29.01 54.61 39.75
C THR A 293 -28.54 55.34 41.00
N ILE A 294 -27.97 56.53 40.81
CA ILE A 294 -27.42 57.37 41.89
C ILE A 294 -28.30 58.61 42.02
N LEU A 295 -29.05 58.68 43.13
CA LEU A 295 -30.01 59.76 43.42
C LEU A 295 -29.32 61.12 43.63
N GLU A 296 -28.13 61.14 44.24
CA GLU A 296 -27.38 62.37 44.55
C GLU A 296 -26.86 63.08 43.28
N THR A 297 -26.35 62.32 42.32
CA THR A 297 -25.79 62.85 41.06
C THR A 297 -26.82 62.91 39.93
N ARG A 298 -28.09 62.60 40.22
CA ARG A 298 -29.21 62.61 39.27
C ARG A 298 -28.92 61.80 37.98
N ARG A 299 -28.24 60.65 38.16
CA ARG A 299 -27.64 59.84 37.09
C ARG A 299 -28.10 58.38 37.20
N SER A 300 -28.44 57.76 36.08
CA SER A 300 -28.63 56.31 35.95
C SER A 300 -27.69 55.75 34.89
N THR A 301 -27.09 54.59 35.14
CA THR A 301 -26.09 53.96 34.30
C THR A 301 -26.50 52.52 33.99
N LEU A 302 -26.56 52.16 32.72
CA LEU A 302 -26.78 50.81 32.22
C LEU A 302 -25.47 50.25 31.66
N LYS A 303 -24.94 49.21 32.29
CA LYS A 303 -23.76 48.46 31.86
C LYS A 303 -24.18 47.17 31.17
N ILE A 304 -23.72 46.96 29.94
CA ILE A 304 -23.97 45.78 29.11
C ILE A 304 -22.65 45.01 28.95
N THR A 305 -22.55 43.80 29.51
CA THR A 305 -21.35 42.96 29.41
C THR A 305 -21.48 41.92 28.29
N ASN A 306 -20.40 41.68 27.55
CA ASN A 306 -20.36 40.73 26.43
C ASN A 306 -21.44 41.02 25.38
N ILE A 307 -21.37 42.23 24.82
CA ILE A 307 -22.38 42.74 23.90
C ILE A 307 -22.36 41.97 22.57
N THR A 308 -23.54 41.78 21.98
CA THR A 308 -23.73 41.06 20.71
C THR A 308 -24.40 41.93 19.66
N LYS A 309 -24.39 41.52 18.39
CA LYS A 309 -25.11 42.25 17.33
C LYS A 309 -26.62 42.42 17.59
N LYS A 310 -27.23 41.59 18.45
CA LYS A 310 -28.65 41.69 18.83
C LYS A 310 -28.94 42.87 19.78
N ASP A 311 -27.93 43.36 20.46
CA ASP A 311 -28.04 44.48 21.41
C ASP A 311 -27.94 45.84 20.71
N SER A 312 -27.74 45.86 19.38
CA SER A 312 -27.78 47.07 18.58
C SER A 312 -29.22 47.54 18.44
N GLY A 313 -29.45 48.83 18.71
CA GLY A 313 -30.79 49.36 18.72
C GLY A 313 -30.94 50.66 19.48
N SER A 314 -32.20 51.06 19.63
CA SER A 314 -32.61 52.26 20.33
C SER A 314 -32.80 51.99 21.82
N TYR A 315 -32.07 52.72 22.65
CA TYR A 315 -32.16 52.70 24.10
C TYR A 315 -32.79 53.99 24.59
N ARG A 316 -33.83 53.87 25.44
CA ARG A 316 -34.52 55.03 26.03
C ARG A 316 -34.46 54.95 27.54
N CYS A 317 -34.17 56.07 28.20
CA CYS A 317 -34.27 56.23 29.64
C CYS A 317 -35.40 57.22 29.97
N THR A 318 -36.23 56.87 30.94
CA THR A 318 -37.39 57.65 31.35
C THR A 318 -37.32 57.92 32.85
N PHE A 319 -37.32 59.18 33.26
CA PHE A 319 -37.41 59.61 34.66
C PHE A 319 -38.82 60.12 34.96
N ILE A 320 -39.40 59.68 36.07
CA ILE A 320 -40.77 60.05 36.48
C ILE A 320 -40.71 60.82 37.80
N MET A 321 -41.39 61.96 37.85
CA MET A 321 -41.62 62.74 39.06
C MET A 321 -43.13 62.88 39.29
N SER A 322 -43.63 62.34 40.40
CA SER A 322 -45.05 62.39 40.77
C SER A 322 -45.25 63.24 42.02
N ILE A 323 -46.05 64.30 41.92
CA ILE A 323 -46.49 65.17 43.02
C ILE A 323 -48.03 65.03 43.10
N PRO A 324 -48.68 65.11 44.27
CA PRO A 324 -50.12 64.81 44.43
C PRO A 324 -51.12 65.59 43.54
N SER A 325 -50.70 66.62 42.79
CA SER A 325 -51.56 67.40 41.92
C SER A 325 -51.16 67.43 40.42
N TYR A 326 -50.02 66.83 40.01
CA TYR A 326 -49.62 66.66 38.61
C TYR A 326 -48.37 65.74 38.46
N THR A 327 -48.15 65.17 37.27
CA THR A 327 -46.98 64.30 36.97
C THR A 327 -46.09 64.87 35.87
N VAL A 328 -44.77 64.80 36.06
CA VAL A 328 -43.75 65.22 35.07
C VAL A 328 -42.90 64.03 34.64
N ILE A 329 -42.69 63.88 33.33
CA ILE A 329 -41.91 62.79 32.74
C ILE A 329 -40.78 63.39 31.90
N PHE A 330 -39.53 62.98 32.19
CA PHE A 330 -38.34 63.30 31.38
C PHE A 330 -37.91 62.08 30.59
N THR A 331 -37.68 62.20 29.28
CA THR A 331 -37.27 61.09 28.42
C THR A 331 -36.05 61.46 27.56
N ALA A 332 -35.12 60.53 27.36
CA ALA A 332 -34.05 60.62 26.35
C ALA A 332 -33.85 59.27 25.65
N THR A 333 -33.54 59.31 24.36
CA THR A 333 -33.36 58.13 23.52
C THR A 333 -32.07 58.25 22.71
N GLU A 334 -31.26 57.20 22.68
CA GLU A 334 -30.03 57.11 21.90
C GLU A 334 -29.87 55.74 21.21
N THR A 335 -29.15 55.70 20.10
CA THR A 335 -28.97 54.47 19.30
C THR A 335 -27.53 53.96 19.33
N ILE A 336 -27.33 52.67 19.58
CA ILE A 336 -26.00 52.04 19.56
C ILE A 336 -25.85 51.03 18.42
N SER A 337 -24.67 51.01 17.80
CA SER A 337 -24.28 50.09 16.73
C SER A 337 -23.15 49.16 17.19
N VAL A 338 -23.34 47.85 17.02
CA VAL A 338 -22.34 46.82 17.39
C VAL A 338 -21.70 46.22 16.13
N PHE A 339 -20.37 46.23 16.06
CA PHE A 339 -19.61 45.76 14.90
C PHE A 339 -18.92 44.41 15.15
N PRO A 340 -18.83 43.50 14.17
CA PRO A 340 -17.96 42.33 14.24
C PRO A 340 -16.48 42.73 14.12
N LEU A 341 -15.59 42.02 14.83
CA LEU A 341 -14.13 42.18 14.71
C LEU A 341 -13.56 41.06 13.81
N TYR A 342 -13.02 41.44 12.64
CA TYR A 342 -12.37 40.52 11.71
C TYR A 342 -10.85 40.59 11.84
N LEU A 343 -10.22 39.41 11.80
CA LEU A 343 -8.76 39.29 11.88
C LEU A 343 -8.25 38.48 10.68
N THR A 344 -7.40 39.10 9.86
CA THR A 344 -6.86 38.49 8.64
C THR A 344 -5.34 38.36 8.75
N PRO A 345 -4.78 37.14 8.68
CA PRO A 345 -3.34 36.95 8.62
C PRO A 345 -2.80 37.25 7.21
N ASN A 346 -1.51 37.56 7.08
CA ASN A 346 -0.85 37.70 5.79
C ASN A 346 -0.61 36.35 5.09
N PHE A 347 -0.51 35.27 5.85
CA PHE A 347 -0.37 33.89 5.37
C PHE A 347 -1.24 32.97 6.21
N GLU A 348 -1.87 31.97 5.59
CA GLU A 348 -2.46 30.83 6.34
C GLU A 348 -1.38 29.77 6.59
N GLU A 349 -0.63 29.41 5.55
CA GLU A 349 0.56 28.56 5.60
C GLU A 349 1.71 29.21 4.81
N VAL A 350 2.94 29.05 5.31
CA VAL A 350 4.16 29.55 4.64
C VAL A 350 5.32 28.59 4.84
N ASP A 351 6.08 28.33 3.77
CA ASP A 351 7.26 27.48 3.80
C ASP A 351 8.53 28.35 3.79
N VAL A 352 9.53 28.02 4.61
CA VAL A 352 10.76 28.80 4.75
C VAL A 352 12.00 27.94 4.63
N THR A 353 12.94 28.33 3.76
CA THR A 353 14.23 27.67 3.60
C THR A 353 15.27 28.23 4.58
N CYS A 354 15.73 27.41 5.51
CA CYS A 354 16.62 27.81 6.62
C CYS A 354 18.04 28.24 6.19
N ASN A 355 18.61 27.55 5.20
CA ASN A 355 19.95 27.82 4.68
C ASN A 355 19.95 28.76 3.44
N SER A 356 18.91 29.58 3.29
CA SER A 356 18.83 30.60 2.24
C SER A 356 19.48 31.92 2.69
N PRO A 357 20.47 32.47 1.97
CA PRO A 357 21.13 33.74 2.33
C PRO A 357 20.17 34.94 2.39
N GLU A 358 19.12 34.93 1.56
CA GLU A 358 18.11 36.00 1.54
C GLU A 358 17.22 35.96 2.79
N MET A 359 16.87 34.77 3.28
CA MET A 359 16.03 34.62 4.48
C MET A 359 16.81 34.95 5.75
N GLN A 360 18.11 34.67 5.80
CA GLN A 360 18.98 35.04 6.92
C GLN A 360 19.15 36.56 7.06
N THR A 361 19.12 37.30 5.94
CA THR A 361 19.33 38.76 5.94
C THR A 361 18.02 39.55 6.10
N LYS A 362 16.92 39.14 5.46
CA LYS A 362 15.63 39.85 5.55
C LYS A 362 14.73 39.37 6.68
N GLY A 363 14.81 38.09 7.07
CA GLY A 363 13.86 37.45 7.98
C GLY A 363 12.46 37.30 7.38
N LEU A 364 11.59 36.55 8.06
CA LEU A 364 10.18 36.41 7.65
C LEU A 364 9.30 37.27 8.56
N LEU A 365 8.46 38.13 7.98
CA LEU A 365 7.48 38.93 8.70
C LEU A 365 6.11 38.23 8.64
N LEU A 366 5.65 37.71 9.77
CA LEU A 366 4.27 37.28 9.94
C LEU A 366 3.44 38.48 10.35
N SER A 367 2.21 38.63 9.88
CA SER A 367 1.35 39.73 10.36
C SER A 367 -0.12 39.35 10.41
N CYS A 368 -0.83 39.82 11.44
CA CYS A 368 -2.30 39.79 11.46
C CYS A 368 -2.82 41.24 11.51
N CYS A 369 -3.80 41.53 10.66
CA CYS A 369 -4.38 42.85 10.46
C CYS A 369 -5.87 42.83 10.78
N THR A 370 -6.35 43.91 11.42
CA THR A 370 -7.78 44.18 11.60
C THR A 370 -8.31 44.99 10.42
N ASP A 371 -9.58 44.79 10.09
CA ASP A 371 -10.29 45.50 9.02
C ASP A 371 -10.51 46.99 9.33
N ARG A 372 -10.39 47.39 10.60
CA ARG A 372 -10.57 48.77 11.08
C ARG A 372 -9.44 49.21 12.01
N GLN A 373 -9.16 50.51 12.00
CA GLN A 373 -8.14 51.13 12.86
C GLN A 373 -8.71 51.36 14.27
N LEU A 374 -8.06 50.77 15.28
CA LEU A 374 -8.51 50.79 16.67
C LEU A 374 -7.51 51.55 17.56
N PRO A 375 -7.96 52.45 18.45
CA PRO A 375 -7.08 53.33 19.22
C PRO A 375 -6.38 52.63 20.41
N SER A 376 -6.89 51.50 20.91
CA SER A 376 -6.24 50.71 21.97
C SER A 376 -6.36 49.21 21.70
N LEU A 377 -5.24 48.60 21.31
CA LEU A 377 -5.12 47.17 21.04
C LEU A 377 -3.99 46.58 21.89
N THR A 378 -4.29 45.51 22.62
CA THR A 378 -3.29 44.68 23.28
C THR A 378 -3.02 43.47 22.38
N VAL A 379 -1.76 43.19 22.08
CA VAL A 379 -1.36 42.11 21.17
C VAL A 379 -0.47 41.11 21.89
N SER A 380 -0.72 39.82 21.69
CA SER A 380 0.16 38.75 22.14
C SER A 380 0.38 37.70 21.05
N TRP A 381 1.61 37.18 20.96
CA TRP A 381 2.00 36.10 20.04
C TRP A 381 2.35 34.84 20.83
N LYS A 382 1.73 33.71 20.48
CA LYS A 382 1.97 32.38 21.06
C LYS A 382 2.62 31.48 20.01
N VAL A 383 3.69 30.78 20.37
CA VAL A 383 4.43 29.89 19.46
C VAL A 383 4.30 28.45 19.93
N ASN A 384 3.83 27.55 19.06
CA ASN A 384 3.63 26.14 19.36
C ASN A 384 4.18 25.25 18.24
N GLY A 385 5.24 24.48 18.53
CA GLY A 385 5.93 23.61 17.58
C GLY A 385 7.26 23.11 18.15
N THR A 386 7.92 22.21 17.41
CA THR A 386 9.26 21.69 17.73
C THR A 386 10.33 22.78 17.61
N ILE A 387 10.30 23.57 16.54
CA ILE A 387 11.23 24.68 16.30
C ILE A 387 10.63 25.98 16.84
N LYS A 388 11.16 26.51 17.95
CA LYS A 388 10.65 27.73 18.59
C LYS A 388 11.54 28.93 18.30
N ILE A 389 11.31 29.61 17.17
CA ILE A 389 12.02 30.85 16.84
C ILE A 389 11.26 32.04 17.42
N THR A 390 11.89 32.75 18.35
CA THR A 390 11.35 34.00 18.89
C THR A 390 11.59 35.15 17.92
N GLY A 391 10.56 35.94 17.66
CA GLY A 391 10.59 37.10 16.77
C GLY A 391 10.40 38.42 17.51
N GLU A 392 10.73 39.52 16.85
CA GLU A 392 10.45 40.87 17.35
C GLU A 392 9.02 41.26 16.94
N SER A 393 8.17 41.57 17.92
CA SER A 393 6.82 42.07 17.69
C SER A 393 6.85 43.56 17.39
N SER A 394 6.20 43.96 16.31
CA SER A 394 5.99 45.34 15.89
C SER A 394 4.49 45.61 15.78
N LEU A 395 4.08 46.83 16.12
CA LEU A 395 2.70 47.30 15.96
C LEU A 395 2.71 48.48 15.00
N SER A 396 1.98 48.39 13.89
CA SER A 396 1.90 49.43 12.87
C SER A 396 0.44 49.64 12.47
N GLY A 397 -0.20 50.66 13.04
CA GLY A 397 -1.59 50.99 12.76
C GLY A 397 -2.54 49.86 13.16
N ASN A 398 -3.23 49.28 12.18
CA ASN A 398 -4.19 48.18 12.33
C ASN A 398 -3.57 46.78 12.21
N CYS A 399 -2.24 46.68 12.04
CA CYS A 399 -1.54 45.41 11.86
C CYS A 399 -0.49 45.20 12.96
N THR A 400 -0.39 43.98 13.45
CA THR A 400 0.77 43.51 14.21
C THR A 400 1.65 42.66 13.32
N GLY A 401 2.95 42.97 13.29
CA GLY A 401 3.96 42.18 12.63
C GLY A 401 4.83 41.43 13.65
N TYR A 402 5.20 40.19 13.36
CA TYR A 402 6.11 39.36 14.14
C TYR A 402 7.24 38.90 13.23
N LYS A 403 8.40 39.54 13.39
CA LYS A 403 9.56 39.33 12.51
C LYS A 403 10.44 38.20 13.05
N LEU A 404 10.44 37.07 12.35
CA LEU A 404 11.27 35.90 12.66
C LEU A 404 12.70 36.11 12.15
N LYS A 405 13.68 35.97 13.04
CA LYS A 405 15.12 35.92 12.70
C LYS A 405 15.54 34.46 12.60
N ILE A 406 15.67 33.97 11.38
CA ILE A 406 15.95 32.55 11.10
C ILE A 406 17.46 32.40 10.89
N ASN A 407 18.08 31.44 11.57
CA ASN A 407 19.51 31.16 11.52
C ASN A 407 19.74 29.65 11.32
N GLU A 408 20.84 29.27 10.68
CA GLU A 408 21.20 27.88 10.36
C GLU A 408 21.29 26.99 11.61
N SER A 409 21.73 27.54 12.74
CA SER A 409 21.82 26.81 14.02
C SER A 409 20.48 26.51 14.68
N LEU A 410 19.39 27.17 14.25
CA LEU A 410 18.07 27.10 14.90
C LEU A 410 17.12 26.09 14.25
N CYS A 411 17.48 25.55 13.10
CA CYS A 411 16.73 24.50 12.39
C CYS A 411 17.72 23.53 11.76
N ALA A 412 18.01 22.42 12.43
CA ALA A 412 18.95 21.42 11.92
C ALA A 412 18.39 20.69 10.68
N PRO A 413 19.26 20.14 9.79
CA PRO A 413 18.81 19.35 8.63
C PRO A 413 17.94 18.15 9.02
N GLU A 414 18.17 17.55 10.20
CA GLU A 414 17.36 16.45 10.75
C GLU A 414 15.91 16.85 11.03
N GLU A 415 15.64 18.13 11.29
CA GLU A 415 14.32 18.68 11.61
C GLU A 415 13.64 19.32 10.38
N SER A 416 14.22 19.16 9.19
CA SER A 416 13.62 19.65 7.93
C SER A 416 12.22 19.06 7.72
N GLY A 417 11.24 19.92 7.45
CA GLY A 417 9.82 19.60 7.36
C GLY A 417 9.02 19.82 8.66
N ALA A 418 9.66 20.25 9.75
CA ALA A 418 8.96 20.59 10.99
C ALA A 418 8.01 21.79 10.80
N VAL A 419 6.81 21.67 11.36
CA VAL A 419 5.76 22.71 11.30
C VAL A 419 5.62 23.36 12.67
N THR A 420 5.66 24.69 12.70
CA THR A 420 5.41 25.50 13.91
C THR A 420 4.27 26.46 13.67
N THR A 421 3.33 26.48 14.61
CA THR A 421 2.15 27.33 14.57
C THR A 421 2.38 28.59 15.40
N TYR A 422 2.22 29.75 14.76
CA TYR A 422 2.30 31.08 15.38
C TYR A 422 0.89 31.65 15.49
N THR A 423 0.40 31.84 16.71
CA THR A 423 -0.94 32.37 16.99
C THR A 423 -0.83 33.81 17.46
N CYS A 424 -1.49 34.73 16.76
CA CYS A 424 -1.62 36.12 17.18
C CYS A 424 -3.00 36.35 17.79
N GLU A 425 -3.02 36.86 19.02
CA GLU A 425 -4.22 37.17 19.79
C GLU A 425 -4.27 38.69 20.03
N LEU A 426 -5.35 39.32 19.56
CA LEU A 426 -5.64 40.74 19.73
C LEU A 426 -6.83 40.93 20.66
N GLN A 427 -6.68 41.84 21.62
CA GLN A 427 -7.70 42.22 22.57
C GLN A 427 -7.92 43.74 22.55
N THR A 428 -9.19 44.17 22.49
CA THR A 428 -9.59 45.57 22.61
C THR A 428 -9.44 46.05 24.06
N GLY A 429 -9.30 47.35 24.28
CA GLY A 429 -9.30 47.93 25.63
C GLY A 429 -10.57 47.72 26.47
N HIS A 430 -11.64 47.15 25.89
CA HIS A 430 -12.95 46.98 26.51
C HIS A 430 -13.48 45.53 26.56
N GLY A 431 -12.63 44.55 26.21
CA GLY A 431 -12.87 43.13 26.51
C GLY A 431 -13.01 42.19 25.30
N ALA A 432 -13.28 42.67 24.10
CA ALA A 432 -13.34 41.83 22.90
C ALA A 432 -11.97 41.23 22.54
N SER A 433 -11.88 39.92 22.37
CA SER A 433 -10.65 39.20 21.97
C SER A 433 -10.88 38.29 20.76
N ARG A 434 -9.90 38.27 19.84
CA ARG A 434 -9.85 37.40 18.66
C ARG A 434 -8.43 36.90 18.42
N SER A 435 -8.31 35.67 17.94
CA SER A 435 -7.01 35.04 17.61
C SER A 435 -6.99 34.42 16.21
N CYS A 436 -5.88 34.60 15.49
CA CYS A 436 -5.54 33.98 14.20
C CYS A 436 -4.32 33.06 14.40
N SER A 437 -4.19 31.97 13.64
CA SER A 437 -2.99 31.11 13.65
C SER A 437 -2.39 31.00 12.26
N ILE A 438 -1.06 31.01 12.17
CA ILE A 438 -0.27 30.90 10.94
C ILE A 438 0.66 29.69 11.07
N ARG A 439 0.64 28.78 10.10
CA ARG A 439 1.53 27.60 10.10
C ARG A 439 2.78 27.89 9.28
N VAL A 440 3.95 27.72 9.89
CA VAL A 440 5.26 27.89 9.24
C VAL A 440 5.94 26.53 9.12
N THR A 441 6.25 26.08 7.91
CA THR A 441 7.06 24.88 7.68
C THR A 441 8.50 25.28 7.46
N TYR A 442 9.42 24.70 8.23
CA TYR A 442 10.86 24.90 8.06
C TYR A 442 11.43 23.85 7.12
N LEU A 443 12.05 24.26 6.02
CA LEU A 443 12.68 23.38 5.03
C LEU A 443 14.19 23.65 4.99
N TRP A 444 14.96 22.61 4.72
CA TRP A 444 16.41 22.68 4.57
C TRP A 444 16.79 22.25 3.16
N LYS A 445 17.53 23.10 2.42
CA LYS A 445 18.02 22.72 1.09
C LYS A 445 19.14 21.69 1.26
N ALA A 446 18.89 20.47 0.83
CA ALA A 446 19.79 19.35 1.04
C ALA A 446 21.11 19.52 0.29
N ASN A 447 22.20 19.11 0.92
CA ASN A 447 23.49 18.92 0.28
C ASN A 447 23.58 17.48 -0.25
N VAL A 448 23.37 17.32 -1.55
CA VAL A 448 23.39 16.01 -2.20
C VAL A 448 24.80 15.75 -2.76
N THR A 449 25.30 14.53 -2.57
CA THR A 449 26.57 14.08 -3.15
C THR A 449 26.38 12.77 -3.89
N ILE A 450 27.13 12.57 -4.98
CA ILE A 450 27.18 11.29 -5.70
C ILE A 450 28.59 10.73 -5.61
N SER A 451 28.70 9.48 -5.18
CA SER A 451 29.91 8.66 -5.23
C SER A 451 29.72 7.48 -6.18
N SER A 452 30.81 7.01 -6.80
CA SER A 452 30.81 5.83 -7.66
C SER A 452 31.71 4.75 -7.10
N SER A 453 31.34 3.49 -7.31
CA SER A 453 32.22 2.35 -7.07
C SER A 453 33.40 2.25 -8.07
N THR A 454 33.40 3.09 -9.12
CA THR A 454 34.43 3.10 -10.17
C THR A 454 35.02 4.51 -10.33
N ASN A 455 36.25 4.61 -10.86
CA ASN A 455 36.91 5.89 -11.15
C ASN A 455 36.35 6.57 -12.42
N SER A 456 35.03 6.77 -12.48
CA SER A 456 34.30 7.47 -13.57
C SER A 456 34.40 6.83 -14.97
N ALA A 457 34.96 5.63 -15.09
CA ALA A 457 35.04 4.87 -16.33
C ALA A 457 34.79 3.39 -16.09
N VAL A 458 33.96 2.78 -16.95
CA VAL A 458 33.57 1.37 -16.89
C VAL A 458 33.57 0.79 -18.30
N SER A 459 33.90 -0.50 -18.45
CA SER A 459 33.81 -1.17 -19.74
C SER A 459 32.39 -1.66 -20.03
N GLU A 460 32.01 -1.76 -21.30
CA GLU A 460 30.78 -2.47 -21.68
C GLU A 460 30.78 -3.90 -21.11
N GLY A 461 29.65 -4.36 -20.59
CA GLY A 461 29.50 -5.66 -19.95
C GLY A 461 29.89 -5.71 -18.46
N TYR A 462 30.50 -4.64 -17.93
CA TYR A 462 30.86 -4.54 -16.50
C TYR A 462 29.78 -3.79 -15.71
N GLY A 463 29.59 -4.19 -14.45
CA GLY A 463 28.69 -3.50 -13.53
C GLY A 463 29.37 -2.34 -12.79
N PHE A 464 28.56 -1.37 -12.36
CA PHE A 464 28.98 -0.28 -11.49
C PHE A 464 27.81 0.19 -10.64
N ASN A 465 28.12 0.83 -9.51
CA ASN A 465 27.14 1.38 -8.59
C ASN A 465 27.38 2.88 -8.43
N LEU A 466 26.30 3.65 -8.41
CA LEU A 466 26.30 5.06 -8.00
C LEU A 466 25.50 5.18 -6.71
N THR A 467 26.11 5.80 -5.71
CA THR A 467 25.47 6.06 -4.42
C THR A 467 25.28 7.56 -4.29
N CYS A 468 24.03 7.98 -4.24
CA CYS A 468 23.62 9.35 -4.01
C CYS A 468 23.20 9.49 -2.54
N GLU A 469 23.81 10.41 -1.82
CA GLU A 469 23.60 10.62 -0.38
C GLU A 469 23.16 12.06 -0.13
N SER A 470 22.16 12.21 0.75
CA SER A 470 21.60 13.48 1.19
C SER A 470 21.79 13.62 2.71
N ASP A 471 22.11 14.82 3.17
CA ASP A 471 22.12 15.19 4.59
C ASP A 471 20.71 15.36 5.19
N VAL A 472 19.68 15.45 4.34
CA VAL A 472 18.27 15.54 4.74
C VAL A 472 17.55 14.23 4.43
N SER A 473 16.94 13.62 5.46
CA SER A 473 16.19 12.35 5.36
C SER A 473 14.70 12.50 5.07
N ASN A 474 14.14 13.69 5.25
CA ASN A 474 12.72 13.96 5.01
C ASN A 474 12.49 14.41 3.55
N TYR A 475 12.57 13.49 2.60
CA TYR A 475 12.31 13.73 1.18
C TYR A 475 11.02 13.04 0.71
N ASP A 476 10.38 13.61 -0.31
CA ASP A 476 9.16 13.07 -0.93
C ASP A 476 9.49 12.06 -2.03
N SER A 477 10.46 12.37 -2.88
CA SER A 477 10.89 11.50 -3.99
C SER A 477 12.36 11.69 -4.32
N ILE A 478 12.93 10.69 -5.00
CA ILE A 478 14.29 10.72 -5.55
C ILE A 478 14.19 10.33 -7.02
N SER A 479 14.77 11.13 -7.91
CA SER A 479 14.86 10.82 -9.33
C SER A 479 16.31 10.67 -9.79
N TRP A 480 16.51 9.78 -10.76
CA TRP A 480 17.79 9.59 -11.45
C TRP A 480 17.60 9.91 -12.93
N GLU A 481 18.47 10.75 -13.47
CA GLU A 481 18.48 11.14 -14.87
C GLU A 481 19.87 10.98 -15.46
N ILE A 482 19.94 10.64 -16.76
CA ILE A 482 21.18 10.56 -17.52
C ILE A 482 21.11 11.61 -18.63
N GLN A 483 21.99 12.58 -18.55
CA GLN A 483 22.17 13.58 -19.59
C GLN A 483 23.24 13.10 -20.59
N SER A 484 22.85 12.93 -21.85
CA SER A 484 23.75 12.51 -22.94
C SER A 484 23.53 13.38 -24.18
N GLY A 485 24.46 14.30 -24.44
CA GLY A 485 24.30 15.31 -25.49
C GLY A 485 23.21 16.33 -25.15
N ASN A 486 22.23 16.51 -26.03
CA ASN A 486 21.06 17.40 -25.82
C ASN A 486 19.84 16.68 -25.20
N GLY A 487 19.89 15.36 -25.02
CA GLY A 487 18.79 14.59 -24.45
C GLY A 487 19.03 14.25 -22.99
N THR A 488 17.96 14.29 -22.20
CA THR A 488 17.93 13.82 -20.81
C THR A 488 17.02 12.59 -20.76
N LYS A 489 17.52 11.50 -20.17
CA LYS A 489 16.80 10.22 -20.05
C LYS A 489 16.53 9.95 -18.59
N THR A 490 15.29 9.66 -18.23
CA THR A 490 14.94 9.23 -16.88
C THR A 490 15.30 7.75 -16.70
N VAL A 491 15.91 7.41 -15.57
CA VAL A 491 16.22 6.02 -15.22
C VAL A 491 15.06 5.49 -14.38
N ASP A 492 14.07 4.88 -15.04
CA ASP A 492 12.92 4.25 -14.38
C ASP A 492 13.15 2.74 -14.24
N CYS A 493 13.66 2.32 -13.08
CA CYS A 493 14.09 0.95 -12.85
C CYS A 493 14.02 0.56 -11.37
N ASP A 494 12.88 -0.02 -10.99
CA ASP A 494 12.58 -0.48 -9.63
C ASP A 494 13.57 -1.54 -9.09
N THR A 495 14.21 -2.29 -9.97
CA THR A 495 15.13 -3.37 -9.57
C THR A 495 16.57 -2.91 -9.38
N CYS A 496 16.96 -1.80 -10.01
CA CYS A 496 18.33 -1.28 -9.95
C CYS A 496 18.47 -0.08 -9.03
N ILE A 497 17.38 0.64 -8.72
CA ILE A 497 17.39 1.74 -7.76
C ILE A 497 16.92 1.21 -6.40
N LYS A 498 17.74 1.42 -5.37
CA LYS A 498 17.37 1.13 -3.98
C LYS A 498 17.46 2.40 -3.15
N ASN A 499 16.32 2.81 -2.61
CA ASN A 499 16.21 3.98 -1.76
C ASN A 499 16.16 3.54 -0.28
N SER A 500 16.88 4.26 0.57
CA SER A 500 16.86 4.10 2.02
C SER A 500 16.61 5.45 2.65
N LYS A 501 15.72 5.51 3.65
CA LYS A 501 15.44 6.73 4.41
C LYS A 501 16.46 6.98 5.52
N PHE A 502 17.11 5.92 6.03
CA PHE A 502 18.04 6.00 7.17
C PHE A 502 19.25 5.09 6.95
N PRO A 503 20.40 5.62 6.49
CA PRO A 503 20.66 7.00 6.03
C PRO A 503 19.95 7.31 4.70
N ALA A 504 19.72 8.60 4.43
CA ALA A 504 19.02 9.11 3.24
C ALA A 504 19.87 8.92 1.98
N THR A 505 19.72 7.75 1.37
CA THR A 505 20.60 7.28 0.30
C THR A 505 19.80 6.62 -0.81
N SER A 506 20.24 6.85 -2.05
CA SER A 506 19.74 6.14 -3.23
C SER A 506 20.91 5.49 -3.95
N VAL A 507 20.82 4.18 -4.18
CA VAL A 507 21.87 3.41 -4.85
C VAL A 507 21.35 2.91 -6.19
N LEU A 508 21.92 3.41 -7.28
CA LEU A 508 21.71 2.91 -8.63
C LEU A 508 22.75 1.82 -8.94
N THR A 509 22.28 0.60 -9.16
CA THR A 509 23.10 -0.60 -9.40
C THR A 509 22.96 -1.08 -10.83
N VAL A 510 23.96 -0.86 -11.68
CA VAL A 510 23.98 -1.36 -13.05
C VAL A 510 24.77 -2.67 -13.09
N LYS A 511 24.14 -3.77 -13.50
CA LYS A 511 24.79 -5.10 -13.56
C LYS A 511 25.74 -5.24 -14.77
N SER A 512 25.35 -4.68 -15.90
CA SER A 512 26.08 -4.76 -17.16
C SER A 512 25.90 -3.45 -17.93
N ALA A 513 26.95 -2.63 -18.01
CA ALA A 513 26.91 -1.36 -18.69
C ALA A 513 26.87 -1.54 -20.22
N THR A 514 25.96 -0.81 -20.88
CA THR A 514 25.89 -0.64 -22.34
C THR A 514 26.27 0.79 -22.71
N GLN A 515 26.40 1.11 -24.01
CA GLN A 515 26.66 2.49 -24.45
C GLN A 515 25.54 3.47 -24.05
N ASP A 516 24.31 3.01 -23.80
CA ASP A 516 23.20 3.85 -23.37
C ASP A 516 23.39 4.42 -21.97
N TRP A 517 24.19 3.77 -21.13
CA TRP A 517 24.57 4.25 -19.79
C TRP A 517 25.69 5.29 -19.82
N ARG A 518 26.12 5.73 -21.00
CA ARG A 518 27.10 6.82 -21.14
C ARG A 518 26.41 8.17 -20.96
N GLY A 519 26.79 8.90 -19.92
CA GLY A 519 26.30 10.26 -19.71
C GLY A 519 26.70 10.85 -18.37
N THR A 520 26.13 12.02 -18.10
CA THR A 520 26.19 12.68 -16.79
C THR A 520 24.93 12.31 -16.03
N TYR A 521 25.10 11.57 -14.94
CA TYR A 521 24.04 11.18 -14.03
C TYR A 521 23.70 12.35 -13.15
N ILE A 522 22.41 12.62 -13.00
CA ILE A 522 21.87 13.64 -12.12
C ILE A 522 20.96 12.90 -11.14
N CYS A 523 21.24 13.01 -9.85
CA CYS A 523 20.38 12.49 -8.79
C CYS A 523 19.75 13.68 -8.10
N THR A 524 18.41 13.70 -8.03
CA THR A 524 17.65 14.81 -7.47
C THR A 524 16.80 14.31 -6.31
N PHE A 525 17.02 14.87 -5.12
CA PHE A 525 16.12 14.73 -3.97
C PHE A 525 15.10 15.86 -4.01
N SER A 526 13.82 15.51 -3.98
CA SER A 526 12.72 16.46 -3.95
C SER A 526 12.02 16.46 -2.59
N GLN A 527 11.84 17.65 -2.01
CA GLN A 527 11.11 17.90 -0.78
C GLN A 527 10.16 19.09 -1.00
N LYS A 528 8.86 18.82 -1.12
CA LYS A 528 7.82 19.75 -1.59
C LYS A 528 8.21 20.42 -2.91
N ASN A 529 8.65 21.68 -2.83
CA ASN A 529 9.06 22.51 -3.97
C ASN A 529 10.59 22.72 -4.04
N LEU A 530 11.35 22.12 -3.12
CA LEU A 530 12.82 22.20 -3.09
C LEU A 530 13.41 20.97 -3.76
N GLU A 531 14.13 21.20 -4.84
CA GLU A 531 14.94 20.19 -5.50
C GLU A 531 16.42 20.44 -5.20
N SER A 532 17.10 19.41 -4.74
CA SER A 532 18.54 19.42 -4.52
C SER A 532 19.15 18.29 -5.33
N SER A 533 20.11 18.63 -6.20
CA SER A 533 20.68 17.66 -7.12
C SER A 533 22.20 17.70 -7.12
N ALA A 534 22.78 16.55 -7.41
CA ALA A 534 24.20 16.38 -7.66
C ALA A 534 24.38 15.67 -8.99
N ASN A 535 25.57 15.82 -9.60
CA ASN A 535 25.86 15.18 -10.86
C ASN A 535 27.21 14.46 -10.89
N MET A 536 27.30 13.41 -11.70
CA MET A 536 28.53 12.64 -11.92
C MET A 536 28.56 12.04 -13.33
N THR A 537 29.67 12.19 -14.05
CA THR A 537 29.81 11.64 -15.41
C THR A 537 30.45 10.25 -15.39
N ILE A 538 29.81 9.27 -16.04
CA ILE A 538 30.36 7.93 -16.27
C ILE A 538 30.68 7.75 -17.76
N LYS A 539 31.92 7.37 -18.03
CA LYS A 539 32.40 7.03 -19.38
C LYS A 539 32.31 5.52 -19.59
N VAL A 540 31.42 5.07 -20.46
CA VAL A 540 31.38 3.68 -20.89
C VAL A 540 32.36 3.45 -22.05
N ILE A 541 33.36 2.60 -21.84
CA ILE A 541 34.40 2.26 -22.81
C ILE A 541 34.03 0.93 -23.47
N SER A 542 33.99 0.92 -24.80
CA SER A 542 33.63 -0.29 -25.54
C SER A 542 34.56 -1.45 -25.22
N LEU A 543 33.96 -2.63 -25.12
CA LEU A 543 34.60 -3.92 -24.92
C LEU A 543 33.66 -4.98 -25.53
N PRO A 544 34.16 -5.95 -26.31
CA PRO A 544 33.28 -6.92 -26.95
C PRO A 544 32.59 -7.79 -25.88
N LEU A 545 31.26 -7.89 -25.92
CA LEU A 545 30.55 -8.82 -25.03
C LEU A 545 30.97 -10.27 -25.34
N LYS A 546 31.08 -11.10 -24.30
CA LYS A 546 31.55 -12.49 -24.40
C LYS A 546 30.81 -13.29 -25.49
N GLN A 547 29.50 -13.14 -25.59
CA GLN A 547 28.63 -13.81 -26.58
C GLN A 547 28.79 -13.30 -28.02
N ASN A 548 29.39 -12.13 -28.21
CA ASN A 548 29.65 -11.54 -29.52
C ASN A 548 31.05 -11.87 -30.05
N ILE A 549 31.86 -12.62 -29.28
CA ILE A 549 33.17 -13.11 -29.71
C ILE A 549 32.96 -14.48 -30.36
N LEU A 550 33.13 -14.52 -31.68
CA LEU A 550 33.05 -15.75 -32.45
C LEU A 550 34.38 -16.50 -32.36
N ILE A 551 34.33 -17.79 -32.06
CA ILE A 551 35.51 -18.66 -32.02
C ILE A 551 35.40 -19.73 -33.10
N ASP A 552 36.47 -19.94 -33.86
CA ASP A 552 36.56 -21.00 -34.87
C ASP A 552 37.89 -21.75 -34.72
N PRO A 553 37.86 -23.07 -34.46
CA PRO A 553 36.70 -23.92 -34.13
C PRO A 553 36.25 -23.77 -32.67
N ILE A 554 35.02 -24.21 -32.35
CA ILE A 554 34.51 -24.26 -30.95
C ILE A 554 35.06 -25.51 -30.25
N ALA A 555 35.03 -26.65 -30.93
CA ALA A 555 35.65 -27.90 -30.47
C ALA A 555 36.19 -28.67 -31.67
N THR A 556 37.45 -29.09 -31.63
CA THR A 556 38.07 -29.87 -32.72
C THR A 556 39.06 -30.88 -32.17
N SER A 557 39.39 -31.90 -32.97
CA SER A 557 40.60 -32.68 -32.75
C SER A 557 41.79 -32.02 -33.45
N ILE A 558 42.97 -32.12 -32.86
CA ILE A 558 44.23 -31.60 -33.41
C ILE A 558 45.28 -32.70 -33.47
N GLN A 559 45.98 -32.78 -34.59
CA GLN A 559 47.10 -33.69 -34.79
C GLN A 559 48.39 -33.11 -34.21
N CYS A 560 49.20 -33.97 -33.60
CA CYS A 560 50.47 -33.54 -33.00
C CYS A 560 51.52 -33.18 -34.06
N GLU A 561 52.42 -32.25 -33.72
CA GLU A 561 53.49 -31.73 -34.60
C GLU A 561 53.03 -30.93 -35.84
N GLU A 562 51.72 -30.75 -36.03
CA GLU A 562 51.15 -29.94 -37.10
C GLU A 562 50.54 -28.62 -36.59
N PRO A 563 50.72 -27.49 -37.31
CA PRO A 563 50.14 -26.21 -36.93
C PRO A 563 48.63 -26.19 -37.20
N HIS A 564 47.85 -25.82 -36.19
CA HIS A 564 46.40 -25.68 -36.28
C HIS A 564 45.98 -24.23 -36.05
N ALA A 565 45.23 -23.66 -36.98
CA ALA A 565 44.75 -22.28 -36.89
C ALA A 565 43.57 -22.17 -35.91
N LEU A 566 43.71 -21.30 -34.92
CA LEU A 566 42.66 -20.92 -33.99
C LEU A 566 42.31 -19.45 -34.25
N GLU A 567 41.02 -19.15 -34.43
CA GLU A 567 40.55 -17.80 -34.75
C GLU A 567 39.53 -17.29 -33.73
N CYS A 568 39.67 -16.02 -33.36
CA CYS A 568 38.65 -15.26 -32.65
C CYS A 568 38.23 -14.03 -33.45
N CYS A 569 36.95 -13.90 -33.78
CA CYS A 569 36.42 -12.84 -34.61
C CYS A 569 35.42 -11.96 -33.85
N ILE A 570 35.48 -10.65 -34.12
CA ILE A 570 34.52 -9.64 -33.64
C ILE A 570 34.02 -8.78 -34.80
N SER A 571 32.85 -8.16 -34.65
CA SER A 571 32.30 -7.21 -35.65
C SER A 571 33.28 -6.09 -35.97
N ALA A 572 33.43 -5.77 -37.25
CA ALA A 572 34.28 -4.67 -37.71
C ALA A 572 33.69 -3.29 -37.41
N ASN A 573 32.37 -3.22 -37.18
CA ASN A 573 31.68 -1.97 -36.87
C ASN A 573 31.90 -1.50 -35.42
N THR A 574 32.41 -2.36 -34.53
CA THR A 574 32.53 -2.09 -33.08
C THR A 574 33.95 -1.72 -32.64
N VAL A 575 34.88 -1.47 -33.57
CA VAL A 575 36.30 -1.42 -33.23
C VAL A 575 36.81 -0.03 -32.84
N ARG A 576 37.37 0.02 -31.62
CA ARG A 576 38.50 0.85 -31.17
C ARG A 576 39.71 -0.06 -30.90
N ASP A 577 40.90 0.50 -30.65
CA ASP A 577 42.15 -0.26 -30.43
C ASP A 577 42.07 -1.19 -29.19
N TYR A 578 41.86 -2.48 -29.42
CA TYR A 578 41.94 -3.54 -28.41
C TYR A 578 43.30 -4.24 -28.48
N THR A 579 43.87 -4.59 -27.33
CA THR A 579 44.98 -5.54 -27.25
C THR A 579 44.41 -6.94 -27.12
N VAL A 580 44.76 -7.84 -28.03
CA VAL A 580 44.22 -9.21 -28.05
C VAL A 580 45.37 -10.20 -27.88
N THR A 581 45.18 -11.18 -27.01
CA THR A 581 46.13 -12.28 -26.78
C THR A 581 45.40 -13.61 -26.81
N PHE A 582 46.06 -14.65 -27.32
CA PHE A 582 45.54 -16.02 -27.24
C PHE A 582 46.13 -16.70 -26.01
N VAL A 583 45.30 -17.38 -25.22
CA VAL A 583 45.74 -18.08 -24.01
C VAL A 583 45.52 -19.57 -24.20
N VAL A 584 46.58 -20.37 -24.12
CA VAL A 584 46.54 -21.84 -24.20
C VAL A 584 47.20 -22.42 -22.95
N GLN A 585 46.46 -23.19 -22.15
CA GLN A 585 46.95 -23.76 -20.88
C GLN A 585 47.72 -22.76 -19.99
N GLN A 586 47.21 -21.53 -19.90
CA GLN A 586 47.77 -20.40 -19.11
C GLN A 586 48.94 -19.62 -19.74
N ASN A 587 49.45 -20.03 -20.91
CA ASN A 587 50.46 -19.27 -21.64
C ASN A 587 49.79 -18.28 -22.61
N GLU A 588 50.21 -17.01 -22.59
CA GLU A 588 49.71 -15.96 -23.48
C GLU A 588 50.58 -15.82 -24.73
N PHE A 589 49.96 -15.73 -25.91
CA PHE A 589 50.61 -15.63 -27.21
C PHE A 589 50.08 -14.44 -28.02
N HIS A 590 50.96 -13.83 -28.80
CA HIS A 590 50.60 -12.76 -29.73
C HIS A 590 49.85 -13.30 -30.94
N VAL A 591 48.90 -12.51 -31.43
CA VAL A 591 47.96 -12.88 -32.50
C VAL A 591 48.14 -11.98 -33.71
N ALA A 592 47.88 -12.52 -34.90
CA ALA A 592 47.81 -11.74 -36.13
C ALA A 592 46.37 -11.25 -36.36
N LYS A 593 46.18 -9.94 -36.57
CA LYS A 593 44.89 -9.34 -36.91
C LYS A 593 44.65 -9.38 -38.42
N ARG A 594 43.53 -9.95 -38.86
CA ARG A 594 43.09 -9.99 -40.27
C ARG A 594 41.64 -9.49 -40.38
N LYS A 595 41.34 -8.70 -41.42
CA LYS A 595 39.96 -8.33 -41.76
C LYS A 595 39.36 -9.38 -42.68
N LYS A 596 38.20 -9.94 -42.32
CA LYS A 596 37.46 -10.96 -43.08
C LYS A 596 36.03 -10.46 -43.27
N GLY A 597 35.74 -9.83 -44.41
CA GLY A 597 34.46 -9.14 -44.65
C GLY A 597 34.19 -8.04 -43.60
N ASN A 598 33.06 -8.16 -42.89
CA ASN A 598 32.63 -7.26 -41.82
C ASN A 598 33.15 -7.68 -40.42
N LEU A 599 34.20 -8.50 -40.33
CA LEU A 599 34.78 -8.95 -39.07
C LEU A 599 36.28 -8.67 -39.00
N PHE A 600 36.77 -8.44 -37.79
CA PHE A 600 38.19 -8.56 -37.48
C PHE A 600 38.44 -9.87 -36.75
N CYS A 601 39.25 -10.72 -37.37
CA CYS A 601 39.65 -12.01 -36.83
C CYS A 601 41.11 -11.96 -36.36
N TYR A 602 41.34 -12.51 -35.18
CA TYR A 602 42.65 -12.66 -34.56
C TYR A 602 43.03 -14.14 -34.62
N THR A 603 44.06 -14.45 -35.41
CA THR A 603 44.47 -15.83 -35.69
C THR A 603 45.76 -16.17 -34.94
N TYR A 604 45.82 -17.35 -34.34
CA TYR A 604 47.01 -17.96 -33.75
C TYR A 604 47.16 -19.40 -34.25
N ASN A 605 48.34 -19.76 -34.74
CA ASN A 605 48.64 -21.13 -35.17
C ASN A 605 49.28 -21.89 -34.01
N HIS A 606 48.50 -22.72 -33.31
CA HIS A 606 48.99 -23.54 -32.22
C HIS A 606 49.68 -24.80 -32.76
N THR A 607 50.83 -25.17 -32.19
CA THR A 607 51.51 -26.43 -32.50
C THR A 607 51.88 -27.10 -31.19
N GLU A 608 51.32 -28.29 -30.93
CA GLU A 608 51.64 -29.06 -29.74
C GLU A 608 52.77 -30.05 -30.02
N LYS A 609 53.83 -30.00 -29.20
CA LYS A 609 55.04 -30.82 -29.39
C LYS A 609 55.05 -32.09 -28.53
N GLU A 610 54.29 -32.13 -27.43
CA GLU A 610 54.36 -33.22 -26.45
C GLU A 610 53.03 -33.98 -26.30
N CYS A 611 52.88 -35.07 -27.05
CA CYS A 611 51.62 -35.84 -27.15
C CYS A 611 51.76 -37.31 -26.74
N SER A 612 52.09 -37.56 -25.49
CA SER A 612 52.23 -38.93 -24.97
C SER A 612 50.89 -39.67 -24.79
N LYS A 613 49.78 -38.95 -24.61
CA LYS A 613 48.42 -39.50 -24.35
C LYS A 613 47.33 -38.58 -24.94
N GLU A 614 46.15 -39.14 -25.19
CA GLU A 614 44.94 -38.35 -25.48
C GLU A 614 44.64 -37.42 -24.30
N LYS A 615 44.65 -36.11 -24.56
CA LYS A 615 44.43 -35.05 -23.56
C LYS A 615 43.60 -33.94 -24.21
N GLU A 616 42.74 -33.31 -23.42
CA GLU A 616 41.98 -32.14 -23.81
C GLU A 616 42.74 -30.87 -23.38
N LEU A 617 42.98 -29.96 -24.33
CA LEU A 617 43.53 -28.63 -24.08
C LEU A 617 42.41 -27.60 -24.22
N MET A 618 42.48 -26.56 -23.38
CA MET A 618 41.57 -25.43 -23.45
C MET A 618 42.34 -24.20 -23.92
N ALA A 619 41.76 -23.51 -24.90
CA ALA A 619 42.27 -22.25 -25.40
C ALA A 619 41.17 -21.19 -25.40
N TYR A 620 41.53 -19.92 -25.29
CA TYR A 620 40.58 -18.80 -25.42
C TYR A 620 41.33 -17.54 -25.83
N CYS A 621 40.63 -16.57 -26.37
CA CYS A 621 41.20 -15.25 -26.64
C CYS A 621 40.75 -14.25 -25.56
N LYS A 622 41.69 -13.38 -25.20
CA LYS A 622 41.53 -12.34 -24.20
C LYS A 622 41.62 -10.98 -24.89
N PHE A 623 40.55 -10.21 -24.84
CA PHE A 623 40.49 -8.85 -25.37
C PHE A 623 40.65 -7.89 -24.21
N ILE A 624 41.60 -6.97 -24.28
CA ILE A 624 41.87 -5.97 -23.25
C ILE A 624 41.70 -4.58 -23.89
N ASN A 625 40.93 -3.72 -23.23
CA ASN A 625 40.76 -2.34 -23.67
C ASN A 625 41.81 -1.41 -23.04
N ARG A 626 41.74 -0.12 -23.40
CA ARG A 626 42.69 0.92 -22.94
C ARG A 626 42.71 1.20 -21.43
N ILE A 627 41.72 0.76 -20.65
CA ILE A 627 41.70 0.90 -19.18
C ILE A 627 42.14 -0.38 -18.46
N GLY A 628 42.67 -1.37 -19.19
CA GLY A 628 43.19 -2.62 -18.63
C GLY A 628 42.12 -3.65 -18.26
N GLN A 629 40.84 -3.35 -18.45
CA GLN A 629 39.75 -4.32 -18.30
C GLN A 629 39.67 -5.20 -19.54
N GLY A 630 39.39 -6.48 -19.35
CA GLY A 630 39.37 -7.44 -20.44
C GLY A 630 38.25 -8.48 -20.35
N VAL A 631 38.00 -9.13 -21.47
CA VAL A 631 36.97 -10.15 -21.63
C VAL A 631 37.59 -11.36 -22.29
N ASN A 632 37.30 -12.53 -21.74
CA ASN A 632 37.72 -13.81 -22.28
C ASN A 632 36.59 -14.38 -23.13
N SER A 633 36.91 -14.93 -24.30
CA SER A 633 35.95 -15.70 -25.09
C SER A 633 35.48 -16.96 -24.36
N GLU A 634 34.48 -17.63 -24.93
CA GLU A 634 34.24 -19.03 -24.58
C GLU A 634 35.47 -19.89 -24.87
N GLN A 635 35.58 -21.01 -24.15
CA GLN A 635 36.73 -21.89 -24.25
C GLN A 635 36.64 -22.78 -25.49
N ILE A 636 37.69 -22.73 -26.31
CA ILE A 636 37.95 -23.63 -27.42
C ILE A 636 38.48 -24.95 -26.86
N ARG A 637 37.82 -26.06 -27.22
CA ARG A 637 38.21 -27.42 -26.82
C ARG A 637 39.03 -28.09 -27.90
N LEU A 638 40.26 -28.47 -27.56
CA LEU A 638 41.18 -29.13 -28.48
C LEU A 638 41.47 -30.54 -27.98
N HIS A 639 41.07 -31.55 -28.75
CA HIS A 639 41.36 -32.95 -28.44
C HIS A 639 42.63 -33.41 -29.16
N LEU A 640 43.69 -33.67 -28.41
CA LEU A 640 44.97 -34.13 -28.98
C LEU A 640 44.87 -35.58 -29.44
N ILE A 641 45.20 -35.82 -30.71
CA ILE A 641 45.22 -37.16 -31.30
C ILE A 641 46.61 -37.51 -31.87
N PRO A 642 47.15 -38.71 -31.60
CA PRO A 642 48.35 -39.19 -32.27
C PRO A 642 48.10 -39.40 -33.77
N GLY A 643 49.01 -38.96 -34.65
CA GLY A 643 48.80 -38.94 -36.11
C GLY A 643 48.40 -40.28 -36.77
N LYS A 644 48.67 -41.43 -36.14
CA LYS A 644 48.25 -42.76 -36.64
C LYS A 644 46.78 -43.11 -36.43
N LYS A 645 45.98 -42.29 -35.73
CA LYS A 645 44.58 -42.57 -35.38
C LYS A 645 43.52 -41.77 -36.17
N VAL A 646 43.94 -40.90 -37.09
CA VAL A 646 43.02 -40.06 -37.88
C VAL A 646 42.11 -40.93 -38.76
N SER A 647 40.80 -40.68 -38.73
CA SER A 647 39.81 -41.37 -39.58
C SER A 647 39.07 -40.43 -40.52
N CYS A 648 38.69 -39.23 -40.06
CA CYS A 648 38.14 -38.16 -40.89
C CYS A 648 39.21 -37.08 -41.09
N SER A 649 39.46 -36.71 -42.35
CA SER A 649 40.38 -35.64 -42.73
C SER A 649 39.90 -34.99 -44.03
N ASP A 650 39.31 -33.81 -43.93
CA ASP A 650 38.87 -33.00 -45.07
C ASP A 650 39.03 -31.49 -44.75
N GLY A 651 38.49 -30.62 -45.61
CA GLY A 651 38.53 -29.17 -45.40
C GLY A 651 37.78 -28.65 -44.15
N LEU A 652 36.98 -29.50 -43.48
CA LEU A 652 36.32 -29.14 -42.22
C LEU A 652 37.25 -29.36 -41.03
N GLY A 653 38.06 -30.42 -41.04
CA GLY A 653 39.03 -30.70 -39.98
C GLY A 653 39.39 -32.17 -39.85
N ILE A 654 40.12 -32.49 -38.78
CA ILE A 654 40.69 -33.82 -38.52
C ILE A 654 40.00 -34.45 -37.30
N GLY A 655 39.78 -35.76 -37.30
CA GLY A 655 39.21 -36.49 -36.15
C GLY A 655 39.28 -38.01 -36.27
N THR A 656 39.15 -38.72 -35.14
CA THR A 656 39.00 -40.19 -35.11
C THR A 656 37.57 -40.61 -35.43
N GLU A 657 37.32 -41.89 -35.74
CA GLU A 657 35.95 -42.40 -35.91
C GLU A 657 35.08 -42.07 -34.68
N ARG A 658 33.86 -41.59 -34.91
CA ARG A 658 32.92 -41.04 -33.89
C ARG A 658 33.38 -39.77 -33.16
N ALA A 659 34.51 -39.16 -33.52
CA ALA A 659 34.89 -37.86 -33.01
C ALA A 659 33.85 -36.80 -33.40
N THR A 660 33.77 -35.75 -32.59
CA THR A 660 32.87 -34.61 -32.77
C THR A 660 33.68 -33.36 -33.09
N LEU A 661 33.26 -32.65 -34.13
CA LEU A 661 33.78 -31.34 -34.54
C LEU A 661 32.64 -30.34 -34.42
N ILE A 662 32.87 -29.24 -33.72
CA ILE A 662 31.88 -28.17 -33.53
C ILE A 662 32.44 -26.89 -34.14
N LYS A 663 31.74 -26.36 -35.13
CA LYS A 663 32.08 -25.11 -35.81
C LYS A 663 30.99 -24.05 -35.63
N PRO A 664 31.35 -22.76 -35.67
CA PRO A 664 30.36 -21.69 -35.67
C PRO A 664 29.52 -21.70 -36.95
N CYS A 665 28.31 -21.16 -36.87
CA CYS A 665 27.41 -21.04 -38.02
C CYS A 665 27.90 -20.01 -39.03
N CYS A 666 28.16 -20.46 -40.26
CA CYS A 666 28.51 -19.61 -41.40
C CYS A 666 27.30 -19.54 -42.34
N GLU A 667 26.83 -18.34 -42.71
CA GLU A 667 25.75 -18.23 -43.68
C GLU A 667 26.18 -18.71 -45.07
N LEU A 668 25.60 -19.82 -45.54
CA LEU A 668 25.83 -20.37 -46.89
C LEU A 668 25.46 -19.40 -48.02
N LYS A 669 24.67 -18.35 -47.75
CA LYS A 669 24.19 -17.36 -48.73
C LYS A 669 24.86 -15.98 -48.61
N ASN A 670 25.64 -15.73 -47.56
CA ASN A 670 26.30 -14.44 -47.35
C ASN A 670 27.66 -14.66 -46.67
N PRO A 671 28.78 -14.70 -47.42
CA PRO A 671 30.11 -15.00 -46.88
C PRO A 671 30.66 -13.94 -45.90
N ASN A 672 29.87 -12.91 -45.58
CA ASN A 672 30.26 -11.76 -44.75
C ASN A 672 29.48 -11.64 -43.41
N GLY A 673 28.56 -12.57 -43.11
CA GLY A 673 27.78 -12.58 -41.86
C GLY A 673 27.83 -13.95 -41.18
N PHE A 674 28.10 -13.97 -39.87
CA PHE A 674 27.93 -15.16 -39.04
C PHE A 674 26.61 -15.01 -38.29
N THR A 675 25.81 -16.08 -38.26
CA THR A 675 24.66 -16.16 -37.37
C THR A 675 25.08 -16.82 -36.06
N ARG A 676 24.41 -16.48 -34.96
CA ARG A 676 24.65 -17.15 -33.68
C ARG A 676 24.23 -18.63 -33.78
N GLY A 677 24.95 -19.47 -33.04
CA GLY A 677 24.74 -20.92 -33.04
C GLY A 677 25.98 -21.70 -33.45
N ASN A 678 25.84 -23.02 -33.52
CA ASN A 678 26.92 -23.90 -33.98
C ASN A 678 26.37 -25.08 -34.78
N ILE A 679 27.26 -25.70 -35.56
CA ILE A 679 26.98 -26.96 -36.24
C ILE A 679 27.89 -28.02 -35.63
N THR A 680 27.27 -29.11 -35.19
CA THR A 680 27.98 -30.27 -34.68
C THR A 680 28.08 -31.33 -35.78
N TYR A 681 29.30 -31.67 -36.14
CA TYR A 681 29.65 -32.74 -37.07
C TYR A 681 30.13 -33.96 -36.29
N LYS A 682 29.79 -35.15 -36.80
CA LYS A 682 30.27 -36.43 -36.28
C LYS A 682 30.98 -37.19 -37.37
N CYS A 683 32.17 -37.69 -37.06
CA CYS A 683 32.94 -38.53 -37.97
C CYS A 683 32.28 -39.91 -38.08
N ILE A 684 31.72 -40.22 -39.25
CA ILE A 684 31.05 -41.48 -39.54
C ILE A 684 31.52 -41.98 -40.90
N ASN A 685 32.05 -43.21 -40.94
CA ASN A 685 32.59 -43.83 -42.16
C ASN A 685 33.66 -42.95 -42.81
N SER A 686 34.61 -42.44 -42.02
CA SER A 686 35.71 -41.59 -42.52
C SER A 686 35.26 -40.28 -43.20
N SER A 687 34.02 -39.84 -42.98
CA SER A 687 33.48 -38.57 -43.48
C SER A 687 32.78 -37.77 -42.36
N TRP A 688 32.88 -36.45 -42.39
CA TRP A 688 32.12 -35.59 -41.46
C TRP A 688 30.67 -35.48 -41.90
N LYS A 689 29.74 -35.92 -41.03
CA LYS A 689 28.30 -35.75 -41.24
C LYS A 689 27.71 -34.79 -40.22
N VAL A 690 26.79 -33.93 -40.65
CA VAL A 690 26.04 -33.05 -39.74
C VAL A 690 25.23 -33.93 -38.79
N ALA A 691 25.56 -33.87 -37.51
CA ALA A 691 24.81 -34.53 -36.45
C ALA A 691 23.74 -33.60 -35.87
N ARG A 692 24.03 -32.29 -35.81
CA ARG A 692 23.10 -31.27 -35.32
C ARG A 692 23.39 -29.91 -35.94
N ASN A 693 22.34 -29.16 -36.27
CA ASN A 693 22.41 -27.82 -36.81
C ASN A 693 21.66 -26.84 -35.88
N ASP A 694 22.39 -26.10 -35.06
CA ASP A 694 21.84 -25.16 -34.09
C ASP A 694 22.02 -23.70 -34.55
N CYS A 695 22.07 -23.47 -35.87
CA CYS A 695 22.17 -22.12 -36.41
C CYS A 695 20.85 -21.37 -36.29
N LEU A 696 20.92 -20.17 -35.72
CA LEU A 696 19.78 -19.27 -35.67
C LEU A 696 19.55 -18.63 -37.03
N SER A 697 18.28 -18.33 -37.34
CA SER A 697 17.94 -17.50 -38.48
C SER A 697 18.40 -16.06 -38.24
N GLY A 698 18.70 -15.32 -39.31
CA GLY A 698 19.11 -13.92 -39.23
C GLY A 698 18.14 -13.06 -38.39
N PRO A 699 16.81 -13.09 -38.67
CA PRO A 699 15.83 -12.34 -37.88
C PRO A 699 15.82 -12.71 -36.40
N ILE A 700 15.84 -14.01 -36.05
CA ILE A 700 15.81 -14.45 -34.65
C ILE A 700 17.12 -14.10 -33.93
N SER A 701 18.27 -14.19 -34.62
CA SER A 701 19.57 -13.76 -34.08
C SER A 701 19.60 -12.25 -33.81
N ASN A 702 18.94 -11.45 -34.64
CA ASN A 702 18.81 -10.00 -34.44
C ASN A 702 17.90 -9.69 -33.23
N LEU A 703 16.73 -10.34 -33.14
CA LEU A 703 15.84 -10.20 -31.97
C LEU A 703 16.57 -10.53 -30.67
N LEU A 704 17.31 -11.64 -30.64
CA LEU A 704 18.08 -12.05 -29.46
C LEU A 704 19.09 -10.98 -29.04
N SER A 705 19.79 -10.38 -30.01
CA SER A 705 20.76 -9.30 -29.75
C SER A 705 20.06 -8.01 -29.28
N SER A 706 18.89 -7.70 -29.84
CA SER A 706 18.06 -6.56 -29.43
C SER A 706 17.51 -6.73 -28.01
N ALA A 707 17.05 -7.92 -27.62
CA ALA A 707 16.63 -8.22 -26.24
C ALA A 707 17.76 -8.04 -25.22
N GLU A 708 18.97 -8.53 -25.54
CA GLU A 708 20.15 -8.34 -24.68
C GLU A 708 20.49 -6.85 -24.48
N SER A 709 20.34 -6.05 -25.55
CA SER A 709 20.51 -4.60 -25.45
C SER A 709 19.40 -3.95 -24.63
N LEU A 710 18.15 -4.36 -24.83
CA LEU A 710 16.97 -3.81 -24.16
C LEU A 710 16.99 -4.05 -22.65
N VAL A 711 17.23 -5.28 -22.20
CA VAL A 711 17.25 -5.63 -20.77
C VAL A 711 18.33 -4.86 -20.01
N ASN A 712 19.43 -4.53 -20.69
CA ASN A 712 20.51 -3.76 -20.12
C ASN A 712 20.43 -2.26 -20.46
N SER A 713 19.30 -1.76 -20.97
CA SER A 713 19.10 -0.34 -21.30
C SER A 713 18.52 0.42 -20.10
N PRO A 714 18.87 1.70 -19.88
CA PRO A 714 18.23 2.54 -18.87
C PRO A 714 16.73 2.81 -19.16
N GLU A 715 16.30 2.66 -20.42
CA GLU A 715 14.92 2.91 -20.88
C GLU A 715 14.18 1.59 -21.19
N ALA A 716 14.60 0.48 -20.57
CA ALA A 716 14.07 -0.85 -20.85
C ALA A 716 12.54 -0.92 -20.75
N LYS A 717 11.97 -0.32 -19.70
CA LYS A 717 10.51 -0.28 -19.46
C LYS A 717 9.77 0.45 -20.58
N ALA A 718 10.26 1.62 -21.01
CA ALA A 718 9.63 2.43 -22.04
C ALA A 718 9.68 1.79 -23.44
N ASN A 719 10.78 1.09 -23.76
CA ASN A 719 10.98 0.48 -25.08
C ASN A 719 10.41 -0.96 -25.18
N LEU A 720 10.00 -1.57 -24.07
CA LEU A 720 9.49 -2.94 -24.02
C LEU A 720 8.25 -3.16 -24.91
N PRO A 721 7.22 -2.30 -24.91
CA PRO A 721 6.02 -2.51 -25.76
C PRO A 721 6.34 -2.61 -27.25
N THR A 722 7.22 -1.71 -27.74
CA THR A 722 7.66 -1.69 -29.15
C THR A 722 8.45 -2.95 -29.49
N TYR A 723 9.34 -3.38 -28.60
CA TYR A 723 10.12 -4.60 -28.80
C TYR A 723 9.23 -5.86 -28.82
N LEU A 724 8.24 -5.96 -27.91
CA LEU A 724 7.30 -7.10 -27.89
C LEU A 724 6.45 -7.17 -29.16
N ALA A 725 6.08 -6.03 -29.74
CA ALA A 725 5.39 -5.98 -31.03
C ALA A 725 6.27 -6.55 -32.16
N GLU A 726 7.53 -6.14 -32.23
CA GLU A 726 8.51 -6.66 -33.20
C GLU A 726 8.76 -8.16 -32.99
N LEU A 727 8.91 -8.60 -31.74
CA LEU A 727 9.11 -10.00 -31.38
C LEU A 727 7.96 -10.88 -31.87
N LYS A 728 6.71 -10.48 -31.61
CA LYS A 728 5.53 -11.19 -32.10
C LYS A 728 5.52 -11.28 -33.62
N GLU A 729 5.75 -10.16 -34.30
CA GLU A 729 5.70 -10.09 -35.77
C GLU A 729 6.75 -11.00 -36.41
N GLN A 730 8.01 -10.92 -35.96
CA GLN A 730 9.09 -11.72 -36.52
C GLN A 730 8.97 -13.21 -36.16
N THR A 731 8.49 -13.54 -34.95
CA THR A 731 8.19 -14.93 -34.55
C THR A 731 7.11 -15.53 -35.45
N GLY A 732 6.06 -14.76 -35.77
CA GLY A 732 5.02 -15.18 -36.71
C GLY A 732 5.54 -15.42 -38.13
N LYS A 733 6.46 -14.58 -38.63
CA LYS A 733 7.08 -14.74 -39.96
C LYS A 733 8.00 -15.96 -40.04
N GLU A 734 8.73 -16.26 -38.97
CA GLU A 734 9.73 -17.35 -38.91
C GLU A 734 9.17 -18.67 -38.34
N LEU A 735 7.85 -18.82 -38.19
CA LEU A 735 7.22 -19.98 -37.56
C LEU A 735 7.64 -21.32 -38.19
N ASN A 736 7.72 -21.39 -39.52
CA ASN A 736 8.18 -22.61 -40.21
C ASN A 736 9.64 -22.96 -39.88
N THR A 737 10.50 -21.96 -39.70
CA THR A 737 11.90 -22.16 -39.29
C THR A 737 11.97 -22.64 -37.85
N ILE A 738 11.14 -22.07 -36.97
CA ILE A 738 11.04 -22.43 -35.54
C ILE A 738 10.57 -23.87 -35.37
N ASN A 739 9.54 -24.30 -36.10
CA ASN A 739 8.97 -25.64 -36.02
C ASN A 739 9.99 -26.74 -36.35
N ASN A 740 10.95 -26.45 -37.23
CA ASN A 740 11.97 -27.40 -37.69
C ASN A 740 13.34 -27.20 -37.01
N SER A 741 13.48 -26.21 -36.11
CA SER A 741 14.77 -25.85 -35.52
C SER A 741 14.65 -25.63 -34.01
N PRO A 742 15.04 -26.65 -33.21
CA PRO A 742 15.11 -26.56 -31.76
C PRO A 742 15.87 -25.32 -31.26
N ALA A 743 16.96 -24.95 -31.93
CA ALA A 743 17.77 -23.79 -31.57
C ALA A 743 17.02 -22.45 -31.71
N ASN A 744 16.26 -22.26 -32.80
CA ASN A 744 15.47 -21.05 -33.02
C ASN A 744 14.35 -20.93 -31.98
N LEU A 745 13.64 -22.02 -31.69
CA LEU A 745 12.65 -22.08 -30.61
C LEU A 745 13.29 -21.76 -29.25
N GLY A 746 14.44 -22.37 -28.94
CA GLY A 746 15.18 -22.12 -27.71
C GLY A 746 15.67 -20.67 -27.57
N ALA A 747 15.98 -20.00 -28.68
CA ALA A 747 16.33 -18.59 -28.69
C ALA A 747 15.13 -17.69 -28.33
N ILE A 748 13.94 -17.94 -28.89
CA ILE A 748 12.72 -17.20 -28.52
C ILE A 748 12.39 -17.36 -27.04
N VAL A 749 12.51 -18.57 -26.49
CA VAL A 749 12.32 -18.82 -25.05
C VAL A 749 13.30 -18.01 -24.19
N THR A 750 14.55 -17.92 -24.64
CA THR A 750 15.60 -17.13 -23.95
C THR A 750 15.30 -15.62 -24.05
N ILE A 751 14.74 -15.16 -25.17
CA ILE A 751 14.26 -13.78 -25.32
C ILE A 751 13.13 -13.50 -24.32
N LEU A 752 12.13 -14.38 -24.26
CA LEU A 752 10.99 -14.23 -23.35
C LEU A 752 11.43 -14.20 -21.88
N GLU A 753 12.42 -15.03 -21.51
CA GLU A 753 13.04 -15.00 -20.18
C GLU A 753 13.68 -13.64 -19.89
N MET A 754 14.54 -13.16 -20.79
CA MET A 754 15.19 -11.86 -20.66
C MET A 754 14.18 -10.72 -20.48
N VAL A 755 13.18 -10.60 -21.36
CA VAL A 755 12.21 -9.50 -21.29
C VAL A 755 11.20 -9.64 -20.16
N SER A 756 10.92 -10.85 -19.67
CA SER A 756 10.07 -11.07 -18.49
C SER A 756 10.64 -10.47 -17.21
N SER A 757 11.94 -10.15 -17.20
CA SER A 757 12.59 -9.45 -16.10
C SER A 757 12.40 -7.92 -16.14
N ILE A 758 11.77 -7.36 -17.16
CA ILE A 758 11.50 -5.92 -17.22
C ILE A 758 10.11 -5.66 -16.63
N PRO A 759 9.93 -4.71 -15.69
CA PRO A 759 8.60 -4.25 -15.28
C PRO A 759 7.80 -3.78 -16.48
N ALA A 760 6.57 -4.27 -16.63
CA ALA A 760 5.74 -3.99 -17.79
C ALA A 760 4.44 -3.33 -17.34
N GLU A 761 4.08 -2.22 -17.99
CA GLU A 761 2.76 -1.63 -17.79
C GLU A 761 1.70 -2.56 -18.40
N ALA A 762 0.63 -2.80 -17.66
CA ALA A 762 -0.46 -3.70 -18.03
C ALA A 762 -1.38 -3.08 -19.10
N GLU A 763 -0.80 -2.52 -20.15
CA GLU A 763 -1.51 -2.11 -21.35
C GLU A 763 -1.91 -3.35 -22.18
N GLU A 764 -3.12 -3.35 -22.71
CA GLU A 764 -3.65 -4.43 -23.54
C GLU A 764 -2.71 -4.86 -24.70
N PRO A 765 -2.15 -3.95 -25.53
CA PRO A 765 -1.24 -4.36 -26.61
C PRO A 765 0.06 -5.00 -26.10
N THR A 766 0.60 -4.52 -24.98
CA THR A 766 1.82 -5.05 -24.36
C THR A 766 1.62 -6.48 -23.89
N VAL A 767 0.54 -6.73 -23.15
CA VAL A 767 0.15 -8.06 -22.67
C VAL A 767 -0.19 -8.98 -23.86
N GLN A 768 -0.95 -8.49 -24.84
CA GLN A 768 -1.32 -9.26 -26.03
C GLN A 768 -0.10 -9.68 -26.85
N ASN A 769 0.87 -8.80 -27.06
CA ASN A 769 2.06 -9.13 -27.86
C ASN A 769 2.94 -10.19 -27.18
N PHE A 770 3.12 -10.09 -25.86
CA PHE A 770 3.83 -11.12 -25.09
C PHE A 770 3.10 -12.47 -25.16
N LEU A 771 1.80 -12.50 -24.82
CA LEU A 771 1.02 -13.74 -24.82
C LEU A 771 0.86 -14.35 -26.21
N SER A 772 0.74 -13.54 -27.26
CA SER A 772 0.68 -14.04 -28.65
C SER A 772 2.00 -14.70 -29.06
N THR A 773 3.14 -14.19 -28.59
CA THR A 773 4.44 -14.82 -28.85
C THR A 773 4.53 -16.18 -28.17
N VAL A 774 4.06 -16.28 -26.92
CA VAL A 774 3.95 -17.55 -26.18
C VAL A 774 3.01 -18.51 -26.93
N ASP A 775 1.83 -18.03 -27.34
CA ASP A 775 0.83 -18.81 -28.09
C ASP A 775 1.39 -19.46 -29.35
N LEU A 776 2.19 -18.72 -30.13
CA LEU A 776 2.84 -19.22 -31.35
C LEU A 776 3.84 -20.36 -31.07
N ILE A 777 4.58 -20.29 -29.97
CA ILE A 777 5.64 -21.27 -29.67
C ILE A 777 5.17 -22.46 -28.84
N VAL A 778 3.96 -22.43 -28.27
CA VAL A 778 3.34 -23.57 -27.58
C VAL A 778 2.26 -24.27 -28.41
N ASP A 779 2.10 -23.84 -29.66
CA ASP A 779 1.20 -24.47 -30.62
C ASP A 779 1.60 -25.93 -30.90
N ASP A 780 0.61 -26.77 -31.22
CA ASP A 780 0.80 -28.20 -31.48
C ASP A 780 1.86 -28.43 -32.60
N SER A 781 2.03 -27.48 -33.55
CA SER A 781 3.02 -27.55 -34.64
C SER A 781 4.50 -27.48 -34.20
N THR A 782 4.80 -27.04 -32.98
CA THR A 782 6.17 -26.94 -32.43
C THR A 782 6.60 -28.16 -31.61
N SER A 783 5.72 -29.16 -31.45
CA SER A 783 5.90 -30.28 -30.51
C SER A 783 7.20 -31.07 -30.73
N GLU A 784 7.60 -31.30 -31.98
CA GLU A 784 8.82 -32.04 -32.33
C GLU A 784 10.09 -31.27 -31.91
N ALA A 785 10.14 -29.96 -32.18
CA ALA A 785 11.25 -29.11 -31.77
C ALA A 785 11.38 -29.04 -30.23
N TRP A 786 10.26 -29.08 -29.51
CA TRP A 786 10.23 -29.15 -28.04
C TRP A 786 10.75 -30.47 -27.48
N GLU A 787 10.44 -31.60 -28.12
CA GLU A 787 10.95 -32.92 -27.71
C GLU A 787 12.49 -32.94 -27.76
N ASP A 788 13.06 -32.41 -28.85
CA ASP A 788 14.52 -32.25 -28.98
C ASP A 788 15.12 -31.29 -27.95
N LEU A 789 14.49 -30.13 -27.72
CA LEU A 789 14.96 -29.14 -26.73
C LEU A 789 14.96 -29.70 -25.30
N ASN A 790 13.95 -30.48 -24.93
CA ASN A 790 13.83 -31.04 -23.59
C ASN A 790 14.81 -32.19 -23.31
N ASN A 791 15.34 -32.82 -24.36
CA ASN A 791 16.37 -33.86 -24.26
C ASN A 791 17.78 -33.29 -23.98
N GLU A 792 17.96 -31.96 -24.03
CA GLU A 792 19.22 -31.30 -23.72
C GLU A 792 19.58 -31.25 -22.23
N LYS A 793 20.80 -30.78 -21.91
CA LYS A 793 21.24 -30.55 -20.52
C LYS A 793 20.48 -29.41 -19.81
N THR A 794 19.69 -28.60 -20.50
CA THR A 794 18.91 -27.48 -19.95
C THR A 794 17.46 -27.59 -20.42
N GLN A 795 16.51 -27.76 -19.51
CA GLN A 795 15.08 -27.90 -19.85
C GLN A 795 14.46 -26.54 -20.16
N LYS A 796 14.41 -26.17 -21.45
CA LYS A 796 13.89 -24.87 -21.92
C LYS A 796 12.39 -24.68 -21.68
N SER A 797 11.60 -25.76 -21.59
CA SER A 797 10.16 -25.70 -21.32
C SER A 797 9.86 -25.16 -19.91
N SER A 798 10.64 -25.58 -18.91
CA SER A 798 10.58 -25.01 -17.56
C SER A 798 10.95 -23.53 -17.56
N LEU A 799 11.92 -23.13 -18.39
CA LEU A 799 12.33 -21.73 -18.50
C LEU A 799 11.18 -20.89 -19.07
N LEU A 800 10.47 -21.36 -20.10
CA LEU A 800 9.31 -20.67 -20.66
C LEU A 800 8.22 -20.42 -19.60
N LEU A 801 7.88 -21.45 -18.81
CA LEU A 801 6.89 -21.32 -17.74
C LEU A 801 7.32 -20.25 -16.71
N GLN A 802 8.60 -20.27 -16.33
CA GLN A 802 9.18 -19.27 -15.43
C GLN A 802 9.14 -17.86 -16.03
N SER A 803 9.37 -17.71 -17.34
CA SER A 803 9.30 -16.41 -18.02
C SER A 803 7.90 -15.82 -17.94
N VAL A 804 6.85 -16.64 -18.11
CA VAL A 804 5.47 -16.13 -18.03
C VAL A 804 5.10 -15.80 -16.59
N GLU A 805 5.54 -16.59 -15.60
CA GLU A 805 5.36 -16.30 -14.17
C GLU A 805 6.06 -14.99 -13.75
N ASN A 806 7.29 -14.77 -14.22
CA ASN A 806 8.02 -13.53 -13.97
C ASN A 806 7.34 -12.32 -14.62
N PHE A 807 6.86 -12.47 -15.86
CA PHE A 807 6.13 -11.41 -16.55
C PHE A 807 4.84 -11.06 -15.80
N SER A 808 4.04 -12.05 -15.39
CA SER A 808 2.80 -11.80 -14.65
C SER A 808 3.04 -11.16 -13.28
N LEU A 809 4.12 -11.55 -12.60
CA LEU A 809 4.52 -10.96 -11.31
C LEU A 809 4.95 -9.49 -11.44
N ARG A 810 5.55 -9.10 -12.57
CA ARG A 810 6.08 -7.73 -12.81
C ARG A 810 5.13 -6.82 -13.58
N LEU A 811 3.88 -7.24 -13.80
CA LEU A 811 2.85 -6.40 -14.41
C LEU A 811 2.41 -5.29 -13.46
N GLN A 812 2.60 -4.04 -13.89
CA GLN A 812 2.19 -2.83 -13.19
C GLN A 812 0.79 -2.40 -13.67
N PRO A 813 -0.18 -2.20 -12.76
CA PRO A 813 -1.54 -1.87 -13.14
C PRO A 813 -1.63 -0.47 -13.76
N VAL A 814 -2.33 -0.36 -14.89
CA VAL A 814 -2.65 0.94 -15.52
C VAL A 814 -4.07 1.31 -15.12
N ASN A 815 -4.26 2.55 -14.64
CA ASN A 815 -5.56 3.04 -14.15
C ASN A 815 -6.22 2.10 -13.11
N ASN A 816 -5.42 1.47 -12.24
CA ASN A 816 -5.87 0.49 -11.24
C ASN A 816 -6.62 -0.72 -11.82
N THR A 817 -6.23 -1.16 -13.02
CA THR A 817 -6.80 -2.32 -13.70
C THR A 817 -5.74 -3.21 -14.33
N ILE A 818 -6.07 -4.51 -14.49
CA ILE A 818 -5.31 -5.48 -15.28
C ILE A 818 -6.25 -5.97 -16.40
N PRO A 819 -5.89 -5.84 -17.68
CA PRO A 819 -6.75 -6.24 -18.78
C PRO A 819 -6.88 -7.77 -18.84
N SER A 820 -8.07 -8.25 -19.22
CA SER A 820 -8.29 -9.65 -19.54
C SER A 820 -7.89 -9.88 -21.01
N VAL A 821 -6.88 -10.70 -21.25
CA VAL A 821 -6.31 -10.91 -22.58
C VAL A 821 -6.33 -12.40 -22.92
N SER A 822 -6.77 -12.74 -24.13
CA SER A 822 -6.88 -14.13 -24.58
C SER A 822 -6.21 -14.32 -25.94
N ALA A 823 -5.33 -15.32 -26.02
CA ALA A 823 -4.84 -15.91 -27.26
C ALA A 823 -5.49 -17.30 -27.46
N ASN A 824 -5.04 -18.10 -28.44
CA ASN A 824 -5.70 -19.37 -28.76
C ASN A 824 -5.48 -20.45 -27.67
N THR A 825 -4.28 -20.51 -27.11
CA THR A 825 -3.84 -21.51 -26.14
C THR A 825 -3.51 -20.93 -24.78
N VAL A 826 -3.43 -19.60 -24.66
CA VAL A 826 -3.07 -18.87 -23.44
C VAL A 826 -4.10 -17.80 -23.10
N GLN A 827 -4.48 -17.68 -21.83
CA GLN A 827 -5.40 -16.64 -21.36
C GLN A 827 -4.93 -16.04 -20.03
N LEU A 828 -4.93 -14.71 -19.91
CA LEU A 828 -4.54 -13.97 -18.72
C LEU A 828 -5.73 -13.17 -18.18
N GLN A 829 -5.96 -13.28 -16.87
CA GLN A 829 -6.91 -12.44 -16.15
C GLN A 829 -6.31 -12.02 -14.81
N GLY A 830 -6.69 -10.85 -14.30
CA GLY A 830 -6.21 -10.38 -13.00
C GLY A 830 -7.06 -9.28 -12.40
N ILE A 831 -6.75 -8.89 -11.17
CA ILE A 831 -7.36 -7.76 -10.45
C ILE A 831 -6.31 -6.97 -9.67
N VAL A 832 -6.67 -5.76 -9.26
CA VAL A 832 -5.91 -4.94 -8.30
C VAL A 832 -6.64 -4.98 -6.95
N VAL A 833 -5.89 -5.20 -5.86
CA VAL A 833 -6.39 -5.27 -4.49
C VAL A 833 -6.83 -3.89 -3.99
N LYS A 834 -8.11 -3.76 -3.64
CA LYS A 834 -8.75 -2.56 -3.06
C LYS A 834 -9.45 -2.92 -1.74
N GLU A 835 -9.76 -1.92 -0.91
CA GLU A 835 -10.35 -2.12 0.44
C GLU A 835 -11.65 -2.95 0.46
N ASN A 836 -12.47 -2.86 -0.59
CA ASN A 836 -13.76 -3.57 -0.70
C ASN A 836 -13.74 -4.77 -1.66
N ASN A 837 -12.58 -5.35 -1.94
CA ASN A 837 -12.52 -6.48 -2.86
C ASN A 837 -13.19 -7.73 -2.25
N THR A 838 -14.08 -8.34 -3.05
CA THR A 838 -14.61 -9.69 -2.81
C THR A 838 -13.57 -10.75 -3.19
N ASP A 839 -13.91 -12.02 -2.99
CA ASP A 839 -13.15 -13.18 -3.49
C ASP A 839 -12.65 -13.00 -4.93
N TYR A 840 -11.41 -13.41 -5.18
CA TYR A 840 -10.89 -13.56 -6.53
C TYR A 840 -11.40 -14.89 -7.08
N ASN A 841 -12.44 -14.82 -7.91
CA ASN A 841 -13.05 -15.98 -8.56
C ASN A 841 -13.01 -15.78 -10.08
N LYS A 842 -12.15 -16.53 -10.76
CA LYS A 842 -11.92 -16.40 -12.21
C LYS A 842 -11.99 -17.74 -12.93
N ASP A 843 -12.84 -17.79 -13.96
CA ASP A 843 -12.99 -18.92 -14.86
C ASP A 843 -12.17 -18.75 -16.13
N PHE A 844 -11.48 -19.82 -16.51
CA PHE A 844 -10.72 -19.92 -17.74
C PHE A 844 -11.26 -21.07 -18.58
N ARG A 845 -11.30 -20.86 -19.90
CA ARG A 845 -11.81 -21.84 -20.85
C ARG A 845 -10.88 -21.97 -22.05
N SER A 846 -10.50 -23.20 -22.38
CA SER A 846 -9.74 -23.51 -23.59
C SER A 846 -10.63 -23.61 -24.84
N THR A 847 -10.03 -23.53 -26.02
CA THR A 847 -10.69 -23.77 -27.32
C THR A 847 -11.31 -25.17 -27.47
N LYS A 848 -10.87 -26.14 -26.65
CA LYS A 848 -11.40 -27.52 -26.59
C LYS A 848 -12.45 -27.71 -25.49
N ASN A 849 -13.05 -26.62 -24.97
CA ASN A 849 -14.05 -26.59 -23.90
C ASN A 849 -13.60 -27.15 -22.52
N LEU A 850 -12.31 -27.41 -22.32
CA LEU A 850 -11.77 -27.71 -20.98
C LEU A 850 -11.74 -26.43 -20.14
N THR A 851 -12.12 -26.51 -18.87
CA THR A 851 -12.21 -25.36 -17.95
C THR A 851 -11.33 -25.51 -16.71
N VAL A 852 -10.88 -24.38 -16.18
CA VAL A 852 -10.28 -24.29 -14.85
C VAL A 852 -10.79 -23.04 -14.15
N ASN A 853 -11.21 -23.18 -12.90
CA ASN A 853 -11.60 -22.07 -12.03
C ASN A 853 -10.50 -21.83 -10.98
N VAL A 854 -10.18 -20.57 -10.70
CA VAL A 854 -9.28 -20.17 -9.60
C VAL A 854 -10.06 -19.35 -8.60
N LEU A 855 -10.03 -19.79 -7.34
CA LEU A 855 -10.69 -19.16 -6.20
C LEU A 855 -9.67 -18.84 -5.10
N ILE A 856 -9.57 -17.56 -4.75
CA ILE A 856 -8.85 -17.06 -3.57
C ILE A 856 -9.87 -16.28 -2.73
N SER A 857 -10.03 -16.65 -1.46
CA SER A 857 -11.00 -16.05 -0.55
C SER A 857 -10.64 -14.60 -0.17
N ASP A 858 -11.66 -13.82 0.17
CA ASP A 858 -11.55 -12.47 0.72
C ASP A 858 -10.59 -12.40 1.94
N THR A 859 -10.62 -13.43 2.79
CA THR A 859 -9.74 -13.58 3.96
C THR A 859 -8.26 -13.54 3.59
N GLU A 860 -7.85 -14.19 2.49
CA GLU A 860 -6.47 -14.14 2.00
C GLU A 860 -6.17 -12.79 1.35
N ILE A 861 -7.12 -12.22 0.60
CA ILE A 861 -6.97 -10.92 -0.08
C ILE A 861 -6.80 -9.77 0.94
N GLN A 862 -7.53 -9.79 2.05
CA GLN A 862 -7.43 -8.81 3.13
C GLN A 862 -6.04 -8.80 3.79
N THR A 863 -5.24 -9.87 3.64
CA THR A 863 -3.86 -9.89 4.14
C THR A 863 -2.86 -9.15 3.25
N LEU A 864 -3.25 -8.81 2.01
CA LEU A 864 -2.40 -8.17 1.03
C LEU A 864 -2.39 -6.63 1.20
N THR A 865 -1.28 -6.01 0.82
CA THR A 865 -1.17 -4.54 0.78
C THR A 865 -2.09 -3.95 -0.30
N GLN A 866 -2.63 -2.75 -0.06
CA GLN A 866 -3.36 -2.00 -1.08
C GLN A 866 -2.51 -1.84 -2.34
N ASN A 867 -3.14 -1.89 -3.52
CA ASN A 867 -2.49 -1.87 -4.84
C ASN A 867 -1.69 -3.12 -5.23
N SER A 868 -1.71 -4.19 -4.43
CA SER A 868 -1.19 -5.49 -4.89
C SER A 868 -2.01 -5.99 -6.07
N THR A 869 -1.40 -6.76 -6.97
CA THR A 869 -2.05 -7.37 -8.13
C THR A 869 -2.12 -8.88 -7.96
N ILE A 870 -3.25 -9.47 -8.35
CA ILE A 870 -3.42 -10.92 -8.46
C ILE A 870 -3.62 -11.23 -9.93
N VAL A 871 -2.76 -12.05 -10.52
CA VAL A 871 -2.78 -12.37 -11.95
C VAL A 871 -2.72 -13.88 -12.12
N SER A 872 -3.66 -14.43 -12.90
CA SER A 872 -3.68 -15.84 -13.30
C SER A 872 -3.54 -15.99 -14.82
N VAL A 873 -2.70 -16.94 -15.25
CA VAL A 873 -2.44 -17.26 -16.65
C VAL A 873 -2.70 -18.74 -16.91
N MET A 874 -3.65 -19.04 -17.79
CA MET A 874 -4.04 -20.39 -18.19
C MET A 874 -3.33 -20.81 -19.48
N TYR A 875 -2.91 -22.06 -19.57
CA TYR A 875 -2.33 -22.68 -20.76
C TYR A 875 -3.04 -23.99 -21.10
N SER A 876 -3.36 -24.19 -22.38
CA SER A 876 -4.06 -25.40 -22.85
C SER A 876 -3.12 -26.48 -23.40
N THR A 877 -1.94 -26.12 -23.91
CA THR A 877 -0.99 -27.04 -24.56
C THR A 877 0.32 -27.21 -23.80
N LEU A 878 0.76 -26.20 -23.03
CA LEU A 878 2.07 -26.18 -22.36
C LEU A 878 2.32 -27.40 -21.44
N GLY A 879 1.28 -27.93 -20.79
CA GLY A 879 1.38 -29.14 -19.96
C GLY A 879 1.87 -30.39 -20.70
N ARG A 880 1.78 -30.44 -22.04
CA ARG A 880 2.32 -31.55 -22.86
C ARG A 880 3.81 -31.43 -23.14
N ILE A 881 4.31 -30.20 -23.16
CA ILE A 881 5.69 -29.85 -23.49
C ILE A 881 6.57 -29.97 -22.23
N LEU A 882 5.99 -29.85 -21.04
CA LEU A 882 6.73 -30.04 -19.79
C LEU A 882 7.17 -31.52 -19.61
N PRO A 883 8.39 -31.76 -19.10
CA PRO A 883 8.88 -33.11 -18.85
C PRO A 883 7.94 -33.89 -17.93
N ARG A 884 7.79 -35.19 -18.19
CA ARG A 884 6.89 -36.08 -17.44
C ARG A 884 7.55 -37.41 -17.12
N ASN A 885 7.08 -38.04 -16.05
CA ASN A 885 7.39 -39.43 -15.73
C ASN A 885 6.55 -40.36 -16.62
N GLU A 886 7.08 -41.50 -17.11
CA GLU A 886 6.43 -42.36 -18.12
C GLU A 886 5.05 -42.94 -17.73
N LEU A 887 4.61 -42.78 -16.47
CA LEU A 887 3.44 -43.45 -15.88
C LEU A 887 2.26 -42.55 -15.55
N GLU A 888 2.39 -41.22 -15.63
CA GLU A 888 1.37 -40.24 -15.21
C GLU A 888 1.14 -39.21 -16.31
N TYR A 889 -0.12 -38.83 -16.54
CA TYR A 889 -0.52 -37.91 -17.60
C TYR A 889 -1.14 -36.63 -17.03
N VAL A 890 -0.74 -35.48 -17.58
CA VAL A 890 -1.41 -34.20 -17.33
C VAL A 890 -2.83 -34.27 -17.90
N ASN A 891 -3.83 -34.29 -17.02
CA ASN A 891 -5.23 -34.51 -17.36
C ASN A 891 -6.12 -33.27 -17.16
N GLY A 892 -5.52 -32.10 -17.02
CA GLY A 892 -6.21 -30.81 -16.89
C GLY A 892 -5.45 -29.68 -17.58
N LEU A 893 -5.96 -28.47 -17.44
CA LEU A 893 -5.23 -27.27 -17.86
C LEU A 893 -4.06 -26.98 -16.93
N LEU A 894 -3.10 -26.19 -17.41
CA LEU A 894 -2.06 -25.60 -16.59
C LEU A 894 -2.51 -24.18 -16.21
N ILE A 895 -2.39 -23.79 -14.94
CA ILE A 895 -2.73 -22.45 -14.47
C ILE A 895 -1.58 -21.90 -13.62
N THR A 896 -1.11 -20.71 -13.92
CA THR A 896 -0.13 -19.99 -13.09
C THR A 896 -0.84 -18.87 -12.36
N THR A 897 -0.63 -18.72 -11.06
CA THR A 897 -1.19 -17.61 -10.27
C THR A 897 -0.07 -16.92 -9.51
N THR A 898 0.00 -15.60 -9.61
CA THR A 898 1.04 -14.77 -9.01
C THR A 898 0.44 -13.58 -8.27
N VAL A 899 1.12 -13.12 -7.22
CA VAL A 899 0.74 -11.95 -6.43
C VAL A 899 1.95 -11.04 -6.24
N SER A 900 1.80 -9.75 -6.53
CA SER A 900 2.90 -8.76 -6.45
C SER A 900 3.22 -8.26 -5.02
N SER A 901 3.14 -9.14 -4.02
CA SER A 901 3.41 -8.82 -2.61
C SER A 901 4.72 -9.45 -2.13
N ASN A 902 5.50 -8.72 -1.32
CA ASN A 902 6.81 -9.13 -0.83
C ASN A 902 6.72 -10.04 0.42
N ARG A 903 5.79 -11.00 0.43
CA ARG A 903 5.53 -11.87 1.58
C ARG A 903 6.01 -13.30 1.36
N SER A 904 6.55 -13.90 2.41
CA SER A 904 7.11 -15.26 2.45
C SER A 904 6.14 -16.29 3.04
N GLN A 905 4.86 -15.94 3.18
CA GLN A 905 3.88 -16.69 3.97
C GLN A 905 3.11 -17.70 3.12
N LYS A 906 2.57 -18.75 3.77
CA LYS A 906 1.61 -19.68 3.16
C LYS A 906 0.39 -18.88 2.68
N PHE A 907 -0.08 -19.17 1.48
CA PHE A 907 -1.18 -18.46 0.82
C PHE A 907 -2.11 -19.50 0.20
N ASP A 908 -3.33 -19.62 0.71
CA ASP A 908 -4.24 -20.67 0.28
C ASP A 908 -4.98 -20.30 -1.02
N VAL A 909 -5.01 -21.24 -1.95
CA VAL A 909 -5.68 -21.10 -3.25
C VAL A 909 -6.37 -22.39 -3.64
N ASN A 910 -7.62 -22.28 -4.08
CA ASN A 910 -8.42 -23.40 -4.53
C ASN A 910 -8.60 -23.33 -6.05
N MET A 911 -8.40 -24.45 -6.73
CA MET A 911 -8.51 -24.55 -8.18
C MET A 911 -9.40 -25.73 -8.55
N THR A 912 -10.37 -25.50 -9.44
CA THR A 912 -11.25 -26.58 -9.92
C THR A 912 -10.91 -26.88 -11.37
N PHE A 913 -10.31 -28.05 -11.62
CA PHE A 913 -9.91 -28.50 -12.96
C PHE A 913 -10.95 -29.45 -13.54
N ALA A 914 -11.39 -29.21 -14.79
CA ALA A 914 -12.13 -30.21 -15.55
C ALA A 914 -11.18 -31.34 -16.02
N LYS A 915 -11.64 -32.59 -15.93
CA LYS A 915 -10.89 -33.76 -16.42
C LYS A 915 -10.95 -33.79 -17.94
N LYS A 916 -9.78 -33.90 -18.59
CA LYS A 916 -9.70 -34.03 -20.06
C LYS A 916 -10.07 -35.43 -20.53
N ASP A 917 -9.62 -36.45 -19.80
CA ASP A 917 -9.93 -37.86 -20.01
C ASP A 917 -10.56 -38.42 -18.74
N LEU A 918 -11.87 -38.69 -18.81
CA LEU A 918 -12.65 -39.24 -17.70
C LEU A 918 -12.30 -40.70 -17.38
N SER A 919 -11.50 -41.38 -18.22
CA SER A 919 -11.08 -42.77 -17.99
C SER A 919 -9.90 -42.90 -17.02
N LEU A 920 -9.17 -41.81 -16.76
CA LEU A 920 -8.06 -41.78 -15.80
C LEU A 920 -8.60 -41.61 -14.37
N GLN A 921 -7.96 -42.26 -13.40
CA GLN A 921 -8.31 -42.19 -11.97
C GLN A 921 -7.10 -41.75 -11.13
N MET A 922 -7.29 -41.65 -9.81
CA MET A 922 -6.26 -41.26 -8.83
C MET A 922 -5.66 -39.86 -9.12
N PRO A 923 -6.45 -38.78 -8.98
CA PRO A 923 -5.95 -37.45 -9.25
C PRO A 923 -4.94 -37.00 -8.21
N LYS A 924 -3.83 -36.46 -8.72
CA LYS A 924 -2.82 -35.73 -7.95
C LYS A 924 -2.86 -34.27 -8.36
N CYS A 925 -3.06 -33.40 -7.38
CA CYS A 925 -2.83 -31.98 -7.54
C CYS A 925 -1.34 -31.71 -7.44
N VAL A 926 -0.78 -31.17 -8.52
CA VAL A 926 0.66 -30.92 -8.63
C VAL A 926 0.93 -29.47 -8.95
N PHE A 927 2.12 -29.02 -8.58
CA PHE A 927 2.70 -27.77 -9.02
C PHE A 927 4.06 -28.00 -9.66
N TRP A 928 4.50 -27.04 -10.47
CA TRP A 928 5.81 -27.09 -11.10
C TRP A 928 6.88 -26.55 -10.16
N ASN A 929 7.73 -27.44 -9.62
CA ASN A 929 8.80 -27.05 -8.71
C ASN A 929 10.11 -26.82 -9.48
N PHE A 930 10.45 -25.55 -9.73
CA PHE A 930 11.66 -25.15 -10.46
C PHE A 930 12.99 -25.59 -9.81
N THR A 931 13.01 -25.98 -8.52
CA THR A 931 14.24 -26.35 -7.81
C THR A 931 14.66 -27.81 -8.01
N LEU A 932 13.72 -28.69 -8.36
CA LEU A 932 13.98 -30.11 -8.54
C LEU A 932 14.84 -30.40 -9.79
N ASN A 933 15.39 -31.61 -9.86
CA ASN A 933 16.22 -32.09 -10.97
C ASN A 933 17.44 -31.22 -11.33
N LYS A 934 18.13 -30.65 -10.32
CA LYS A 934 19.25 -29.70 -10.48
C LYS A 934 18.82 -28.39 -11.15
N HIS A 935 17.77 -27.74 -10.61
CA HIS A 935 17.17 -26.52 -11.16
C HIS A 935 16.62 -26.67 -12.58
N ARG A 936 16.13 -27.87 -12.92
CA ARG A 936 15.52 -28.13 -14.24
C ARG A 936 13.99 -28.14 -14.19
N GLY A 937 13.42 -28.28 -12.99
CA GLY A 937 11.97 -28.39 -12.80
C GLY A 937 11.49 -29.84 -12.72
N ASP A 938 10.46 -30.07 -11.92
CA ASP A 938 9.66 -31.31 -11.94
C ASP A 938 8.28 -31.05 -11.30
N TRP A 939 7.33 -31.97 -11.52
CA TRP A 939 6.04 -31.95 -10.83
C TRP A 939 6.19 -32.38 -9.36
N ASP A 940 5.62 -31.59 -8.46
CA ASP A 940 5.64 -31.83 -7.02
C ASP A 940 4.22 -31.72 -6.43
N THR A 941 3.92 -32.50 -5.40
CA THR A 941 2.61 -32.52 -4.70
C THR A 941 2.65 -31.79 -3.36
N TYR A 942 3.81 -31.32 -2.92
CA TYR A 942 3.97 -30.70 -1.62
C TYR A 942 3.04 -29.49 -1.42
N GLY A 943 2.28 -29.49 -0.32
CA GLY A 943 1.37 -28.40 0.02
C GLY A 943 0.07 -28.36 -0.78
N CYS A 944 -0.22 -29.37 -1.61
CA CYS A 944 -1.44 -29.48 -2.40
C CYS A 944 -2.24 -30.75 -2.07
N THR A 945 -3.56 -30.65 -1.94
CA THR A 945 -4.47 -31.78 -1.67
C THR A 945 -5.58 -31.88 -2.72
N PRO A 946 -5.77 -33.07 -3.34
CA PRO A 946 -6.84 -33.32 -4.31
C PRO A 946 -8.16 -33.72 -3.65
N THR A 947 -9.26 -33.24 -4.21
CA THR A 947 -10.63 -33.73 -3.97
C THR A 947 -11.26 -34.08 -5.31
N GLU A 948 -11.58 -35.36 -5.51
CA GLU A 948 -12.16 -35.84 -6.77
C GLU A 948 -13.69 -35.75 -6.73
N LEU A 949 -14.27 -35.11 -7.74
CA LEU A 949 -15.68 -35.23 -8.14
C LEU A 949 -15.75 -35.98 -9.48
N GLU A 950 -16.96 -36.27 -9.99
CA GLU A 950 -17.14 -37.05 -11.23
C GLU A 950 -16.35 -36.44 -12.41
N ASP A 951 -16.68 -35.21 -12.81
CA ASP A 951 -16.06 -34.55 -13.97
C ASP A 951 -14.91 -33.59 -13.61
N TYR A 952 -14.74 -33.30 -12.32
CA TYR A 952 -13.84 -32.25 -11.84
C TYR A 952 -12.91 -32.75 -10.73
N VAL A 953 -11.77 -32.08 -10.59
CA VAL A 953 -10.84 -32.24 -9.48
C VAL A 953 -10.63 -30.88 -8.83
N ILE A 954 -10.93 -30.78 -7.54
CA ILE A 954 -10.64 -29.58 -6.75
C ILE A 954 -9.28 -29.76 -6.08
N CYS A 955 -8.36 -28.85 -6.37
CA CYS A 955 -7.03 -28.77 -5.78
C CYS A 955 -6.99 -27.63 -4.78
N SER A 956 -6.68 -27.94 -3.52
CA SER A 956 -6.40 -26.93 -2.49
C SER A 956 -4.90 -26.91 -2.22
N CYS A 957 -4.25 -25.77 -2.46
CA CYS A 957 -2.80 -25.59 -2.32
C CYS A 957 -2.49 -24.39 -1.42
N ASN A 958 -1.37 -24.44 -0.69
CA ASN A 958 -0.98 -23.40 0.29
C ASN A 958 0.17 -22.47 -0.18
N HIS A 959 0.38 -22.37 -1.48
CA HIS A 959 1.36 -21.51 -2.12
C HIS A 959 0.87 -21.10 -3.52
N LEU A 960 1.60 -20.19 -4.17
CA LEU A 960 1.28 -19.65 -5.49
C LEU A 960 2.43 -19.96 -6.46
N THR A 961 2.10 -20.51 -7.62
CA THR A 961 3.03 -20.93 -8.69
C THR A 961 2.19 -21.43 -9.89
N SER A 962 2.68 -22.40 -10.65
CA SER A 962 2.01 -23.08 -11.76
C SER A 962 1.48 -24.45 -11.35
N PHE A 963 0.17 -24.67 -11.49
CA PHE A 963 -0.56 -25.86 -11.04
C PHE A 963 -1.19 -26.63 -12.20
N SER A 964 -1.32 -27.94 -12.00
CA SER A 964 -2.13 -28.82 -12.86
C SER A 964 -2.54 -30.09 -12.12
N ILE A 965 -3.21 -31.00 -12.83
CA ILE A 965 -3.58 -32.33 -12.32
C ILE A 965 -2.88 -33.44 -13.12
N LEU A 966 -2.23 -34.35 -12.40
CA LEU A 966 -1.74 -35.61 -12.95
C LEU A 966 -2.71 -36.73 -12.60
N MET A 967 -3.03 -37.58 -13.57
CA MET A 967 -3.87 -38.76 -13.37
C MET A 967 -3.23 -39.98 -14.03
N SER A 968 -3.61 -41.17 -13.57
CA SER A 968 -3.10 -42.42 -14.10
C SER A 968 -4.26 -43.36 -14.45
N PRO A 969 -4.11 -44.22 -15.48
CA PRO A 969 -5.12 -45.24 -15.74
C PRO A 969 -5.21 -46.19 -14.53
N ASP A 970 -6.43 -46.59 -14.17
CA ASP A 970 -6.69 -47.46 -13.03
C ASP A 970 -5.86 -48.75 -13.10
N ARG A 971 -4.90 -48.89 -12.18
CA ARG A 971 -4.09 -50.10 -12.02
C ARG A 971 -4.71 -51.11 -11.06
N SER A 972 -5.78 -50.74 -10.35
CA SER A 972 -6.35 -51.57 -9.29
C SER A 972 -7.03 -52.84 -9.82
N SER A 973 -7.50 -52.87 -11.06
CA SER A 973 -8.11 -54.07 -11.66
C SER A 973 -7.12 -55.04 -12.33
N GLN A 974 -5.89 -54.63 -12.62
CA GLN A 974 -4.89 -55.49 -13.30
C GLN A 974 -3.88 -56.18 -12.36
N LEU A 975 -3.61 -55.61 -11.18
CA LEU A 975 -2.66 -56.16 -10.20
C LEU A 975 -3.24 -57.29 -9.34
N ILE A 976 -4.56 -57.32 -9.11
CA ILE A 976 -5.19 -58.28 -8.19
C ILE A 976 -5.08 -59.74 -8.71
N PHE A 977 -5.08 -59.97 -10.02
CA PHE A 977 -5.07 -61.33 -10.57
C PHE A 977 -3.68 -62.00 -10.55
N GLU A 978 -2.60 -61.22 -10.64
CA GLU A 978 -1.22 -61.75 -10.69
C GLU A 978 -0.62 -61.99 -9.30
N ASP A 979 -0.99 -61.19 -8.31
CA ASP A 979 -0.61 -61.40 -6.91
C ASP A 979 -1.36 -62.59 -6.30
N TYR A 980 -2.62 -62.80 -6.66
CA TYR A 980 -3.44 -63.91 -6.12
C TYR A 980 -2.90 -65.30 -6.51
N ILE A 981 -2.44 -65.47 -7.76
CA ILE A 981 -1.79 -66.72 -8.22
C ILE A 981 -0.48 -66.96 -7.44
N SER A 982 0.27 -65.90 -7.16
CA SER A 982 1.55 -65.97 -6.43
C SER A 982 1.34 -66.31 -4.95
N TYR A 983 0.37 -65.71 -4.26
CA TYR A 983 0.10 -65.97 -2.84
C TYR A 983 -0.46 -67.37 -2.56
N VAL A 984 -1.48 -67.79 -3.32
CA VAL A 984 -2.09 -69.12 -3.16
C VAL A 984 -1.08 -70.21 -3.52
N GLY A 985 -0.33 -70.00 -4.60
CA GLY A 985 0.70 -70.92 -5.06
C GLY A 985 1.89 -71.06 -4.10
N LEU A 986 2.41 -69.95 -3.58
CA LEU A 986 3.51 -69.94 -2.62
C LEU A 986 3.12 -70.57 -1.28
N SER A 987 1.87 -70.37 -0.84
CA SER A 987 1.33 -71.02 0.36
C SER A 987 1.32 -72.54 0.24
N ILE A 988 0.91 -73.07 -0.92
CA ILE A 988 0.94 -74.51 -1.23
C ILE A 988 2.39 -75.03 -1.26
N SER A 989 3.33 -74.27 -1.83
CA SER A 989 4.76 -74.59 -1.85
C SER A 989 5.32 -74.74 -0.42
N ILE A 990 5.09 -73.74 0.44
CA ILE A 990 5.57 -73.72 1.83
C ILE A 990 5.05 -74.93 2.62
N VAL A 991 3.73 -75.19 2.56
CA VAL A 991 3.13 -76.34 3.26
C VAL A 991 3.74 -77.65 2.75
N SER A 992 3.93 -77.79 1.43
CA SER A 992 4.54 -78.98 0.83
C SER A 992 5.99 -79.19 1.28
N LEU A 993 6.78 -78.12 1.40
CA LEU A 993 8.17 -78.16 1.85
C LEU A 993 8.27 -78.53 3.34
N VAL A 994 7.39 -78.00 4.18
CA VAL A 994 7.32 -78.36 5.60
C VAL A 994 7.01 -79.86 5.75
N VAL A 995 6.02 -80.36 5.01
CA VAL A 995 5.70 -81.80 4.99
C VAL A 995 6.88 -82.62 4.49
N CYS A 996 7.60 -82.16 3.45
CA CYS A 996 8.79 -82.82 2.91
C CYS A 996 9.90 -82.96 3.97
N ILE A 997 10.22 -81.87 4.69
CA ILE A 997 11.22 -81.85 5.77
C ILE A 997 10.82 -82.80 6.91
N ILE A 998 9.54 -82.83 7.27
CA ILE A 998 9.01 -83.73 8.30
C ILE A 998 9.18 -85.20 7.87
N ILE A 999 8.79 -85.55 6.63
CA ILE A 999 8.92 -86.92 6.11
C ILE A 999 10.40 -87.36 6.06
N GLU A 1000 11.28 -86.52 5.54
CA GLU A 1000 12.73 -86.79 5.49
C GLU A 1000 13.32 -87.00 6.90
N SER A 1001 12.91 -86.16 7.87
CA SER A 1001 13.34 -86.29 9.26
C SER A 1001 12.83 -87.59 9.90
N LEU A 1002 11.59 -87.99 9.63
CA LEU A 1002 10.98 -89.22 10.16
C LEU A 1002 11.62 -90.49 9.59
N VAL A 1003 12.01 -90.46 8.32
CA VAL A 1003 12.53 -91.63 7.59
C VAL A 1003 14.07 -91.70 7.60
N TRP A 1004 14.72 -90.67 8.14
CA TRP A 1004 16.18 -90.50 8.18
C TRP A 1004 16.95 -91.74 8.61
N LYS A 1005 16.61 -92.34 9.77
CA LYS A 1005 17.32 -93.53 10.29
C LYS A 1005 17.19 -94.77 9.39
N TYR A 1006 16.09 -94.88 8.62
CA TYR A 1006 15.80 -96.08 7.82
C TYR A 1006 16.43 -96.01 6.42
N VAL A 1007 16.44 -94.83 5.80
CA VAL A 1007 16.84 -94.69 4.39
C VAL A 1007 18.31 -94.27 4.20
N THR A 1008 18.99 -93.83 5.26
CA THR A 1008 20.37 -93.33 5.21
C THR A 1008 21.46 -94.38 5.52
N ASN A 1009 21.13 -95.67 5.46
CA ASN A 1009 22.10 -96.76 5.73
C ASN A 1009 23.29 -96.79 4.74
N ASN A 1010 23.04 -96.48 3.47
CA ASN A 1010 24.07 -96.43 2.43
C ASN A 1010 24.64 -95.02 2.27
N THR A 1011 25.96 -94.88 2.06
CA THR A 1011 26.68 -93.60 1.87
C THR A 1011 26.03 -92.69 0.82
N THR A 1012 25.73 -93.23 -0.36
CA THR A 1012 25.09 -92.49 -1.46
C THR A 1012 23.66 -92.10 -1.15
N SER A 1013 22.92 -92.94 -0.42
CA SER A 1013 21.56 -92.64 0.02
C SER A 1013 21.58 -91.52 1.06
N TYR A 1014 22.46 -91.65 2.06
CA TYR A 1014 22.71 -90.63 3.08
C TYR A 1014 22.97 -89.25 2.46
N MET A 1015 23.91 -89.14 1.52
CA MET A 1015 24.24 -87.85 0.89
C MET A 1015 23.09 -87.29 0.03
N ARG A 1016 22.34 -88.16 -0.66
CA ARG A 1016 21.16 -87.76 -1.44
C ARG A 1016 20.10 -87.11 -0.54
N HIS A 1017 19.77 -87.73 0.60
CA HIS A 1017 18.78 -87.19 1.54
C HIS A 1017 19.28 -85.92 2.26
N VAL A 1018 20.60 -85.81 2.53
CA VAL A 1018 21.20 -84.55 2.99
C VAL A 1018 21.00 -83.44 1.97
N CYS A 1019 21.25 -83.68 0.68
CA CYS A 1019 21.05 -82.65 -0.34
C CYS A 1019 19.56 -82.27 -0.48
N ILE A 1020 18.65 -83.24 -0.50
CA ILE A 1020 17.20 -82.99 -0.58
C ILE A 1020 16.71 -82.16 0.62
N LEU A 1021 17.15 -82.49 1.84
CA LEU A 1021 16.82 -81.75 3.05
C LEU A 1021 17.31 -80.29 2.99
N ASN A 1022 18.55 -80.06 2.54
CA ASN A 1022 19.12 -78.71 2.44
C ASN A 1022 18.52 -77.90 1.27
N ILE A 1023 18.13 -78.55 0.17
CA ILE A 1023 17.36 -77.92 -0.92
C ILE A 1023 16.00 -77.47 -0.39
N ALA A 1024 15.26 -78.35 0.30
CA ALA A 1024 13.95 -78.02 0.86
C ALA A 1024 14.02 -76.92 1.92
N THR A 1025 15.03 -76.98 2.81
CA THR A 1025 15.25 -75.97 3.86
C THR A 1025 15.62 -74.61 3.28
N SER A 1026 16.52 -74.57 2.30
CA SER A 1026 16.95 -73.31 1.68
C SER A 1026 15.79 -72.65 0.91
N LEU A 1027 14.99 -73.45 0.20
CA LEU A 1027 13.82 -72.93 -0.53
C LEU A 1027 12.73 -72.42 0.43
N LEU A 1028 12.48 -73.12 1.54
CA LEU A 1028 11.52 -72.68 2.56
C LEU A 1028 11.89 -71.31 3.15
N ILE A 1029 13.18 -71.09 3.45
CA ILE A 1029 13.64 -69.81 3.99
C ILE A 1029 13.50 -68.69 2.94
N ALA A 1030 13.80 -68.97 1.66
CA ALA A 1030 13.62 -68.01 0.58
C ALA A 1030 12.13 -67.63 0.39
N ASP A 1031 11.22 -68.61 0.40
CA ASP A 1031 9.78 -68.41 0.23
C ASP A 1031 9.17 -67.59 1.40
N ILE A 1032 9.62 -67.81 2.64
CA ILE A 1032 9.19 -67.00 3.80
C ILE A 1032 9.61 -65.53 3.65
N TRP A 1033 10.88 -65.27 3.29
CA TRP A 1033 11.34 -63.89 3.09
C TRP A 1033 10.70 -63.20 1.86
N PHE A 1034 10.27 -63.98 0.87
CA PHE A 1034 9.50 -63.48 -0.27
C PHE A 1034 8.11 -62.99 0.17
N ILE A 1035 7.41 -63.72 1.06
CA ILE A 1035 6.15 -63.26 1.67
C ILE A 1035 6.37 -61.99 2.50
N VAL A 1036 7.42 -61.95 3.32
CA VAL A 1036 7.76 -60.75 4.11
C VAL A 1036 7.97 -59.53 3.21
N THR A 1037 8.68 -59.70 2.10
CA THR A 1037 8.89 -58.65 1.09
C THR A 1037 7.56 -58.13 0.52
N ALA A 1038 6.64 -59.04 0.18
CA ALA A 1038 5.35 -58.66 -0.38
C ALA A 1038 4.48 -57.89 0.62
N SER A 1039 4.55 -58.24 1.93
CA SER A 1039 3.81 -57.57 3.01
C SER A 1039 4.32 -56.18 3.40
N ILE A 1040 5.58 -55.84 3.08
CA ILE A 1040 6.20 -54.55 3.45
C ILE A 1040 5.82 -53.41 2.48
N THR A 1041 5.31 -53.75 1.30
CA THR A 1041 4.96 -52.79 0.24
C THR A 1041 3.82 -51.84 0.63
N ASP A 1042 3.08 -52.12 1.72
CA ASP A 1042 1.85 -51.40 2.10
C ASP A 1042 1.98 -50.41 3.29
N GLN A 1043 3.14 -50.26 3.96
CA GLN A 1043 3.27 -49.29 5.07
C GLN A 1043 4.57 -48.48 5.09
N ASN A 1044 4.40 -47.14 5.15
CA ASN A 1044 5.30 -46.06 5.56
C ASN A 1044 6.82 -46.20 5.28
N GLN A 1045 7.32 -45.32 4.40
CA GLN A 1045 8.55 -45.45 3.63
C GLN A 1045 9.88 -45.22 4.37
N GLN A 1046 9.89 -44.84 5.66
CA GLN A 1046 11.13 -44.51 6.37
C GLN A 1046 11.68 -45.67 7.25
N LEU A 1047 10.82 -46.50 7.84
CA LEU A 1047 11.21 -47.61 8.74
C LEU A 1047 11.66 -48.88 7.96
N SER A 1048 11.38 -48.94 6.66
CA SER A 1048 11.43 -50.16 5.85
C SER A 1048 12.75 -50.42 5.11
N ARG A 1049 13.66 -49.43 4.97
CA ARG A 1049 14.86 -49.60 4.12
C ARG A 1049 15.83 -50.66 4.64
N GLY A 1050 16.05 -50.74 5.95
CA GLY A 1050 16.91 -51.77 6.54
C GLY A 1050 16.34 -53.17 6.36
N ILE A 1051 15.04 -53.34 6.62
CA ILE A 1051 14.33 -54.62 6.48
C ILE A 1051 14.29 -55.06 5.02
N CYS A 1052 14.09 -54.13 4.09
CA CYS A 1052 14.10 -54.35 2.64
C CYS A 1052 15.46 -54.88 2.14
N VAL A 1053 16.56 -54.26 2.57
CA VAL A 1053 17.92 -54.71 2.22
C VAL A 1053 18.20 -56.10 2.79
N MET A 1054 17.78 -56.37 4.03
CA MET A 1054 17.93 -57.69 4.65
C MET A 1054 17.10 -58.77 3.96
N ALA A 1055 15.84 -58.47 3.62
CA ALA A 1055 14.98 -59.38 2.88
C ALA A 1055 15.58 -59.71 1.51
N THR A 1056 16.01 -58.71 0.74
CA THR A 1056 16.67 -58.93 -0.56
C THR A 1056 17.96 -59.76 -0.43
N PHE A 1057 18.75 -59.56 0.64
CA PHE A 1057 19.95 -60.37 0.90
C PHE A 1057 19.63 -61.84 1.15
N PHE A 1058 18.69 -62.13 2.05
CA PHE A 1058 18.34 -63.51 2.38
C PHE A 1058 17.72 -64.23 1.19
N ILE A 1059 16.83 -63.58 0.43
CA ILE A 1059 16.25 -64.20 -0.75
C ILE A 1059 17.32 -64.49 -1.82
N HIS A 1060 18.24 -63.55 -2.07
CA HIS A 1060 19.37 -63.74 -2.98
C HIS A 1060 20.26 -64.92 -2.57
N LEU A 1061 20.66 -64.98 -1.30
CA LEU A 1061 21.52 -66.04 -0.76
C LEU A 1061 20.87 -67.42 -0.86
N PHE A 1062 19.65 -67.56 -0.35
CA PHE A 1062 19.02 -68.88 -0.22
C PHE A 1062 18.56 -69.45 -1.57
N TYR A 1063 18.12 -68.63 -2.53
CA TYR A 1063 17.89 -69.14 -3.89
C TYR A 1063 19.19 -69.60 -4.56
N LEU A 1064 20.32 -68.92 -4.37
CA LEU A 1064 21.62 -69.44 -4.84
C LEU A 1064 21.97 -70.76 -4.15
N CYS A 1065 21.78 -70.87 -2.83
CA CYS A 1065 22.00 -72.13 -2.11
C CYS A 1065 21.19 -73.29 -2.70
N VAL A 1066 19.93 -73.06 -3.10
CA VAL A 1066 19.12 -74.07 -3.81
C VAL A 1066 19.83 -74.56 -5.07
N PHE A 1067 20.33 -73.66 -5.93
CA PHE A 1067 21.08 -74.04 -7.14
C PHE A 1067 22.37 -74.80 -6.84
N PHE A 1068 23.17 -74.36 -5.88
CA PHE A 1068 24.43 -75.03 -5.55
C PHE A 1068 24.23 -76.39 -4.87
N TRP A 1069 23.19 -76.57 -4.04
CA TRP A 1069 22.83 -77.88 -3.50
C TRP A 1069 22.25 -78.81 -4.56
N MET A 1070 21.52 -78.30 -5.55
CA MET A 1070 21.12 -79.07 -6.73
C MET A 1070 22.33 -79.51 -7.56
N LEU A 1071 23.31 -78.64 -7.78
CA LEU A 1071 24.58 -79.00 -8.42
C LEU A 1071 25.32 -80.08 -7.62
N SER A 1072 25.39 -79.95 -6.30
CA SER A 1072 25.99 -80.96 -5.42
C SER A 1072 25.28 -82.32 -5.56
N LEU A 1073 23.95 -82.34 -5.58
CA LEU A 1073 23.16 -83.54 -5.82
C LEU A 1073 23.47 -84.15 -7.20
N GLY A 1074 23.54 -83.32 -8.24
CA GLY A 1074 23.89 -83.74 -9.61
C GLY A 1074 25.29 -84.35 -9.72
N LEU A 1075 26.30 -83.67 -9.17
CA LEU A 1075 27.70 -84.13 -9.16
C LEU A 1075 27.88 -85.44 -8.37
N ILE A 1076 27.17 -85.61 -7.25
CA ILE A 1076 27.23 -86.85 -6.46
C ILE A 1076 26.67 -88.03 -7.26
N LEU A 1077 25.55 -87.84 -7.97
CA LEU A 1077 24.95 -88.86 -8.81
C LEU A 1077 25.84 -89.20 -10.01
N PHE A 1078 26.41 -88.18 -10.66
CA PHE A 1078 27.40 -88.35 -11.74
C PHE A 1078 28.63 -89.12 -11.29
N TYR A 1079 29.25 -88.71 -10.19
CA TYR A 1079 30.47 -89.31 -9.65
C TYR A 1079 30.29 -90.79 -9.34
N ARG A 1080 29.16 -91.17 -8.71
CA ARG A 1080 28.87 -92.57 -8.38
C ARG A 1080 28.58 -93.43 -9.61
N LEU A 1081 27.94 -92.86 -10.63
CA LEU A 1081 27.65 -93.57 -11.88
C LEU A 1081 28.90 -93.73 -12.74
N VAL A 1082 29.80 -92.73 -12.78
CA VAL A 1082 31.03 -92.76 -13.58
C VAL A 1082 32.13 -93.58 -12.91
N PHE A 1083 32.41 -93.35 -11.63
CA PHE A 1083 33.49 -93.97 -10.86
C PHE A 1083 32.95 -94.97 -9.85
N ILE A 1084 32.49 -96.13 -10.34
CA ILE A 1084 31.84 -97.17 -9.52
C ILE A 1084 32.78 -97.76 -8.44
N LEU A 1085 34.10 -97.76 -8.69
CA LEU A 1085 35.11 -98.41 -7.85
C LEU A 1085 35.83 -97.47 -6.86
N HIS A 1086 35.60 -96.15 -6.91
CA HIS A 1086 36.27 -95.20 -6.02
C HIS A 1086 35.47 -94.95 -4.73
N ASN A 1087 36.03 -95.30 -3.57
CA ASN A 1087 35.35 -95.20 -2.28
C ASN A 1087 35.88 -94.03 -1.44
N THR A 1088 35.27 -92.84 -1.59
CA THR A 1088 35.66 -91.62 -0.87
C THR A 1088 35.04 -91.59 0.54
N SER A 1089 35.78 -91.08 1.53
CA SER A 1089 35.32 -90.98 2.93
C SER A 1089 34.04 -90.12 3.07
N LYS A 1090 33.12 -90.56 3.94
CA LYS A 1090 31.86 -89.86 4.28
C LYS A 1090 32.09 -88.41 4.72
N THR A 1091 33.17 -88.17 5.46
CA THR A 1091 33.48 -86.85 6.02
C THR A 1091 33.97 -85.88 4.94
N ALA A 1092 34.79 -86.36 4.00
CA ALA A 1092 35.27 -85.56 2.88
C ALA A 1092 34.14 -85.18 1.90
N GLN A 1093 33.25 -86.13 1.57
CA GLN A 1093 32.09 -85.85 0.71
C GLN A 1093 31.12 -84.85 1.35
N LYS A 1094 30.91 -84.90 2.68
CA LYS A 1094 30.13 -83.91 3.42
C LYS A 1094 30.77 -82.53 3.34
N ALA A 1095 32.07 -82.44 3.66
CA ALA A 1095 32.78 -81.18 3.65
C ALA A 1095 32.71 -80.49 2.28
N VAL A 1096 32.93 -81.24 1.19
CA VAL A 1096 32.83 -80.70 -0.17
C VAL A 1096 31.40 -80.24 -0.50
N ALA A 1097 30.38 -81.03 -0.15
CA ALA A 1097 28.99 -80.68 -0.42
C ALA A 1097 28.53 -79.42 0.35
N PHE A 1098 28.88 -79.29 1.63
CA PHE A 1098 28.54 -78.10 2.44
C PHE A 1098 29.34 -76.86 2.00
N CYS A 1099 30.62 -77.01 1.61
CA CYS A 1099 31.39 -75.91 1.05
C CYS A 1099 30.77 -75.42 -0.27
N LEU A 1100 30.43 -76.34 -1.18
CA LEU A 1100 29.82 -75.99 -2.45
C LEU A 1100 28.42 -75.38 -2.27
N GLY A 1101 27.60 -75.97 -1.38
CA GLY A 1101 26.19 -75.65 -1.19
C GLY A 1101 25.88 -74.37 -0.41
N TYR A 1102 26.79 -73.90 0.46
CA TYR A 1102 26.58 -72.69 1.28
C TYR A 1102 27.70 -71.66 1.18
N LEU A 1103 28.98 -72.08 1.23
CA LEU A 1103 30.10 -71.14 1.25
C LEU A 1103 30.26 -70.38 -0.08
N CYS A 1104 30.15 -71.08 -1.22
CA CYS A 1104 30.19 -70.43 -2.54
C CYS A 1104 29.04 -69.41 -2.74
N PRO A 1105 27.75 -69.76 -2.51
CA PRO A 1105 26.65 -68.78 -2.53
C PRO A 1105 26.86 -67.57 -1.61
N PHE A 1106 27.36 -67.80 -0.39
CA PHE A 1106 27.59 -66.75 0.59
C PHE A 1106 28.62 -65.71 0.11
N VAL A 1107 29.75 -66.17 -0.45
CA VAL A 1107 30.79 -65.28 -0.99
C VAL A 1107 30.23 -64.43 -2.14
N ILE A 1108 29.42 -65.01 -3.03
CA ILE A 1108 28.78 -64.27 -4.14
C ILE A 1108 27.84 -63.19 -3.61
N ALA A 1109 26.95 -63.53 -2.65
CA ALA A 1109 25.98 -62.60 -2.10
C ALA A 1109 26.65 -61.43 -1.34
N VAL A 1110 27.64 -61.70 -0.49
CA VAL A 1110 28.38 -60.67 0.27
C VAL A 1110 29.17 -59.75 -0.64
N THR A 1111 29.85 -60.29 -1.65
CA THR A 1111 30.59 -59.49 -2.63
C THR A 1111 29.64 -58.57 -3.41
N THR A 1112 28.45 -59.08 -3.76
CA THR A 1112 27.43 -58.28 -4.45
C THR A 1112 26.98 -57.10 -3.62
N ILE A 1113 26.72 -57.29 -2.32
CA ILE A 1113 26.40 -56.20 -1.39
C ILE A 1113 27.56 -55.22 -1.26
N ALA A 1114 28.77 -55.71 -1.00
CA ALA A 1114 29.95 -54.86 -0.77
C ALA A 1114 30.22 -53.89 -1.94
N VAL A 1115 30.00 -54.34 -3.18
CA VAL A 1115 30.22 -53.53 -4.39
C VAL A 1115 29.08 -52.54 -4.66
N THR A 1116 27.84 -52.86 -4.26
CA THR A 1116 26.64 -52.11 -4.68
C THR A 1116 26.03 -51.22 -3.59
N LEU A 1117 26.29 -51.51 -2.31
CA LEU A 1117 25.78 -50.76 -1.16
C LEU A 1117 26.30 -49.32 -1.05
N PRO A 1118 27.59 -49.00 -1.32
CA PRO A 1118 28.11 -47.62 -1.23
C PRO A 1118 27.41 -46.64 -2.18
N LYS A 1119 26.85 -47.14 -3.28
CA LYS A 1119 26.10 -46.37 -4.28
C LYS A 1119 24.59 -46.39 -4.04
N ASN A 1120 24.14 -47.02 -2.96
CA ASN A 1120 22.73 -47.18 -2.59
C ASN A 1120 21.86 -47.85 -3.68
N ASN A 1121 22.47 -48.71 -4.50
CA ASN A 1121 21.87 -49.30 -5.70
C ASN A 1121 21.79 -50.84 -5.63
N TYR A 1122 21.79 -51.42 -4.43
CA TYR A 1122 21.64 -52.87 -4.24
C TYR A 1122 20.19 -53.34 -4.52
N THR A 1123 19.20 -52.60 -3.99
CA THR A 1123 17.76 -52.88 -4.17
C THR A 1123 17.13 -51.98 -5.23
N ARG A 1124 15.97 -52.39 -5.77
CA ARG A 1124 15.11 -51.53 -6.61
C ARG A 1124 14.39 -50.49 -5.73
N LYS A 1125 14.04 -49.34 -6.31
CA LYS A 1125 13.36 -48.24 -5.59
C LYS A 1125 11.91 -48.56 -5.22
N ASP A 1126 11.26 -49.41 -6.02
CA ASP A 1126 9.81 -49.64 -5.94
C ASP A 1126 9.46 -51.03 -5.33
N VAL A 1127 10.45 -51.93 -5.19
CA VAL A 1127 10.27 -53.32 -4.69
C VAL A 1127 11.55 -53.79 -3.99
N CYS A 1128 11.46 -54.59 -2.92
CA CYS A 1128 12.61 -55.18 -2.21
C CYS A 1128 13.25 -56.36 -2.96
N TRP A 1129 13.76 -56.07 -4.17
CA TRP A 1129 14.46 -57.02 -5.04
C TRP A 1129 15.76 -56.45 -5.61
N LEU A 1130 16.65 -57.33 -6.11
CA LEU A 1130 17.93 -56.97 -6.74
C LEU A 1130 17.74 -56.00 -7.92
N ASN A 1131 18.57 -54.95 -7.97
CA ASN A 1131 18.48 -53.90 -8.99
C ASN A 1131 19.06 -54.36 -10.36
N TRP A 1132 18.31 -54.15 -11.44
CA TRP A 1132 18.73 -54.43 -12.82
C TRP A 1132 19.13 -53.18 -13.61
N LYS A 1133 18.50 -52.02 -13.36
CA LYS A 1133 18.62 -50.82 -14.20
C LYS A 1133 19.95 -50.08 -14.01
N ASP A 1134 20.31 -49.79 -12.77
CA ASP A 1134 21.42 -48.87 -12.47
C ASP A 1134 22.73 -49.59 -12.15
N SER A 1135 22.67 -50.67 -11.36
CA SER A 1135 23.85 -51.41 -10.86
C SER A 1135 24.04 -52.78 -11.51
N LYS A 1136 23.04 -53.28 -12.25
CA LYS A 1136 22.99 -54.65 -12.78
C LYS A 1136 23.24 -55.75 -11.73
N ALA A 1137 22.97 -55.48 -10.45
CA ALA A 1137 23.19 -56.39 -9.33
C ALA A 1137 22.51 -57.77 -9.52
N LEU A 1138 21.36 -57.82 -10.20
CA LEU A 1138 20.65 -59.05 -10.52
C LEU A 1138 21.47 -60.05 -11.36
N LEU A 1139 22.46 -59.59 -12.15
CA LEU A 1139 23.35 -60.48 -12.91
C LEU A 1139 24.19 -61.40 -12.00
N ALA A 1140 24.50 -60.97 -10.77
CA ALA A 1140 25.24 -61.78 -9.80
C ALA A 1140 24.47 -63.03 -9.35
N PHE A 1141 23.14 -63.02 -9.50
CA PHE A 1141 22.28 -64.17 -9.28
C PHE A 1141 22.08 -65.00 -10.56
N VAL A 1142 21.72 -64.32 -11.66
CA VAL A 1142 21.30 -64.99 -12.92
C VAL A 1142 22.45 -65.74 -13.58
N ILE A 1143 23.65 -65.16 -13.64
CA ILE A 1143 24.79 -65.78 -14.34
C ILE A 1143 25.19 -67.12 -13.67
N PRO A 1144 25.43 -67.19 -12.35
CA PRO A 1144 25.70 -68.47 -11.67
C PRO A 1144 24.56 -69.49 -11.84
N ALA A 1145 23.30 -69.06 -11.71
CA ALA A 1145 22.15 -69.96 -11.85
C ALA A 1145 22.10 -70.61 -13.24
N LEU A 1146 22.28 -69.84 -14.31
CA LEU A 1146 22.28 -70.37 -15.69
C LEU A 1146 23.43 -71.35 -15.94
N ILE A 1147 24.65 -71.05 -15.45
CA ILE A 1147 25.81 -71.95 -15.57
C ILE A 1147 25.53 -73.28 -14.86
N ILE A 1148 24.93 -73.23 -13.66
CA ILE A 1148 24.57 -74.42 -12.89
C ILE A 1148 23.50 -75.24 -13.60
N VAL A 1149 22.45 -74.61 -14.11
CA VAL A 1149 21.38 -75.30 -14.86
C VAL A 1149 21.96 -76.00 -16.10
N ALA A 1150 22.82 -75.31 -16.87
CA ALA A 1150 23.49 -75.91 -18.02
C ALA A 1150 24.38 -77.10 -17.63
N THR A 1151 25.13 -76.98 -16.52
CA THR A 1151 26.00 -78.06 -16.01
C THR A 1151 25.18 -79.27 -15.55
N ASN A 1152 24.06 -79.05 -14.84
CA ASN A 1152 23.17 -80.13 -14.40
C ASN A 1152 22.43 -80.79 -15.58
N LEU A 1153 22.04 -80.04 -16.61
CA LEU A 1153 21.49 -80.59 -17.86
C LEU A 1153 22.51 -81.50 -18.55
N PHE A 1154 23.77 -81.07 -18.63
CA PHE A 1154 24.86 -81.88 -19.15
C PHE A 1154 25.06 -83.16 -18.32
N ILE A 1155 25.09 -83.05 -16.99
CA ILE A 1155 25.18 -84.20 -16.09
C ILE A 1155 24.01 -85.16 -16.31
N ALA A 1156 22.78 -84.65 -16.36
CA ALA A 1156 21.59 -85.45 -16.59
C ALA A 1156 21.67 -86.19 -17.93
N ALA A 1157 22.10 -85.53 -19.01
CA ALA A 1157 22.31 -86.17 -20.30
C ALA A 1157 23.32 -87.32 -20.23
N VAL A 1158 24.46 -87.15 -19.55
CA VAL A 1158 25.44 -88.23 -19.38
C VAL A 1158 24.89 -89.38 -18.54
N VAL A 1159 24.16 -89.07 -17.47
CA VAL A 1159 23.49 -90.07 -16.61
C VAL A 1159 22.46 -90.87 -17.42
N ILE A 1160 21.63 -90.19 -18.21
CA ILE A 1160 20.66 -90.80 -19.13
C ILE A 1160 21.38 -91.71 -20.12
N ILE A 1161 22.37 -91.21 -20.85
CA ILE A 1161 23.15 -91.99 -21.83
C ILE A 1161 23.78 -93.23 -21.18
N LYS A 1162 24.31 -93.11 -19.97
CA LYS A 1162 24.96 -94.23 -19.27
C LYS A 1162 23.94 -95.25 -18.73
N ILE A 1163 22.76 -94.83 -18.31
CA ILE A 1163 21.65 -95.71 -17.88
C ILE A 1163 20.97 -96.40 -19.07
N LEU A 1164 20.85 -95.70 -20.21
CA LEU A 1164 20.31 -96.26 -21.46
C LEU A 1164 21.28 -97.21 -22.17
N ARG A 1165 22.56 -97.25 -21.79
CA ARG A 1165 23.53 -98.18 -22.39
C ARG A 1165 23.15 -99.61 -21.97
N PRO A 1166 22.69 -100.48 -22.89
CA PRO A 1166 22.29 -101.82 -22.51
C PRO A 1166 23.50 -102.60 -22.02
N THR A 1167 23.42 -103.21 -20.83
CA THR A 1167 24.27 -104.34 -20.48
C THR A 1167 24.00 -105.45 -21.49
N ILE A 1168 25.04 -105.86 -22.22
CA ILE A 1168 24.95 -106.87 -23.27
C ILE A 1168 24.35 -108.14 -22.68
N GLY A 1169 23.15 -108.48 -23.16
CA GLY A 1169 22.44 -109.72 -22.84
C GLY A 1169 21.34 -109.64 -21.78
N ASP A 1170 20.33 -108.77 -21.95
CA ASP A 1170 18.96 -109.09 -21.48
C ASP A 1170 17.89 -108.26 -22.21
N ARG A 1171 16.78 -108.89 -22.61
CA ARG A 1171 15.62 -108.26 -23.27
C ARG A 1171 14.35 -108.71 -22.53
N SER A 1172 13.73 -107.81 -21.75
CA SER A 1172 12.31 -107.93 -21.40
C SER A 1172 11.61 -106.55 -21.36
N ASN A 1173 10.39 -106.50 -21.89
CA ASN A 1173 9.55 -105.29 -22.04
C ASN A 1173 9.18 -104.62 -20.68
N ARG A 1174 9.39 -105.33 -19.56
CA ARG A 1174 9.21 -104.81 -18.19
C ARG A 1174 10.42 -103.98 -17.71
N GLN A 1175 11.61 -104.27 -18.24
CA GLN A 1175 12.85 -103.50 -18.01
C GLN A 1175 12.76 -102.13 -18.68
N GLU A 1176 12.18 -102.03 -19.88
CA GLU A 1176 12.00 -100.77 -20.61
C GLU A 1176 11.09 -99.79 -19.87
N ARG A 1177 9.94 -100.25 -19.36
CA ARG A 1177 9.05 -99.40 -18.55
C ARG A 1177 9.72 -98.96 -17.25
N ASN A 1178 10.39 -99.86 -16.53
CA ASN A 1178 11.15 -99.50 -15.32
C ASN A 1178 12.33 -98.57 -15.61
N SER A 1179 12.99 -98.69 -16.77
CA SER A 1179 14.06 -97.80 -17.21
C SER A 1179 13.53 -96.40 -17.54
N LEU A 1180 12.41 -96.28 -18.28
CA LEU A 1180 11.70 -95.01 -18.51
C LEU A 1180 11.21 -94.37 -17.19
N PHE A 1181 10.71 -95.17 -16.25
CA PHE A 1181 10.34 -94.70 -14.90
C PHE A 1181 11.56 -94.24 -14.08
N GLN A 1182 12.73 -94.90 -14.21
CA GLN A 1182 13.98 -94.46 -13.56
C GLN A 1182 14.61 -93.23 -14.23
N ILE A 1183 14.46 -93.10 -15.54
CA ILE A 1183 14.87 -91.94 -16.34
C ILE A 1183 14.02 -90.74 -15.94
N GLY A 1184 12.69 -90.88 -15.87
CA GLY A 1184 11.78 -89.84 -15.39
C GLY A 1184 12.07 -89.40 -13.95
N LYS A 1185 12.40 -90.34 -13.06
CA LYS A 1185 12.85 -90.05 -11.69
C LYS A 1185 14.16 -89.25 -11.64
N SER A 1186 15.16 -89.63 -12.44
CA SER A 1186 16.46 -88.95 -12.43
C SER A 1186 16.39 -87.58 -13.12
N VAL A 1187 15.62 -87.48 -14.22
CA VAL A 1187 15.36 -86.21 -14.92
C VAL A 1187 14.56 -85.26 -14.05
N ALA A 1188 13.50 -85.68 -13.35
CA ALA A 1188 12.72 -84.79 -12.49
C ALA A 1188 13.49 -84.31 -11.23
N ILE A 1189 14.48 -85.09 -10.75
CA ILE A 1189 15.29 -84.77 -9.56
C ILE A 1189 16.54 -83.94 -9.93
N LEU A 1190 17.21 -84.23 -11.06
CA LEU A 1190 18.42 -83.51 -11.51
C LEU A 1190 18.12 -82.34 -12.43
N THR A 1191 17.11 -82.47 -13.29
CA THR A 1191 16.66 -81.39 -14.17
C THR A 1191 15.67 -80.62 -13.34
N PRO A 1192 16.07 -79.49 -12.79
CA PRO A 1192 15.14 -78.76 -11.99
C PRO A 1192 14.12 -78.19 -12.96
N LEU A 1193 12.87 -78.62 -12.86
CA LEU A 1193 11.76 -77.70 -13.14
C LEU A 1193 11.91 -76.40 -12.31
N LEU A 1194 12.82 -76.37 -11.32
CA LEU A 1194 13.35 -75.23 -10.56
C LEU A 1194 14.39 -74.35 -11.29
N GLY A 1195 14.90 -74.74 -12.47
CA GLY A 1195 15.94 -73.99 -13.21
C GLY A 1195 15.42 -73.45 -14.54
N LEU A 1196 14.51 -74.20 -15.17
CA LEU A 1196 13.75 -73.74 -16.34
C LEU A 1196 12.77 -72.62 -15.97
N THR A 1197 12.21 -72.62 -14.75
CA THR A 1197 11.43 -71.51 -14.19
C THR A 1197 12.17 -70.19 -14.32
N TRP A 1198 13.42 -70.14 -13.85
CA TRP A 1198 14.24 -68.92 -13.91
C TRP A 1198 14.70 -68.55 -15.33
N GLY A 1199 14.71 -69.49 -16.27
CA GLY A 1199 14.81 -69.18 -17.70
C GLY A 1199 13.62 -68.37 -18.21
N PHE A 1200 12.39 -68.75 -17.83
CA PHE A 1200 11.19 -67.93 -18.08
C PHE A 1200 11.19 -66.63 -17.26
N GLY A 1201 11.76 -66.65 -16.05
CA GLY A 1201 11.99 -65.46 -15.22
C GLY A 1201 13.00 -64.47 -15.81
N LEU A 1202 13.88 -64.89 -16.73
CA LEU A 1202 14.72 -63.99 -17.51
C LEU A 1202 13.95 -63.38 -18.68
N ALA A 1203 13.06 -64.15 -19.31
CA ALA A 1203 12.19 -63.67 -20.38
C ALA A 1203 11.28 -62.54 -19.89
N THR A 1204 10.78 -62.59 -18.65
CA THR A 1204 9.99 -61.51 -18.02
C THR A 1204 10.75 -60.21 -17.77
N ILE A 1205 12.09 -60.21 -17.83
CA ILE A 1205 12.94 -59.02 -17.61
C ILE A 1205 13.19 -58.25 -18.91
N ILE A 1206 12.96 -58.87 -20.08
CA ILE A 1206 13.11 -58.22 -21.39
C ILE A 1206 11.97 -57.20 -21.58
N LYS A 1207 12.30 -55.95 -21.95
CA LYS A 1207 11.29 -54.92 -22.29
C LYS A 1207 10.34 -55.49 -23.36
N ASN A 1208 9.03 -55.44 -23.11
CA ASN A 1208 7.94 -56.00 -23.94
C ASN A 1208 7.74 -57.53 -23.89
N SER A 1209 8.07 -58.19 -22.76
CA SER A 1209 7.73 -59.60 -22.55
C SER A 1209 6.21 -59.87 -22.53
N HIS A 1210 5.78 -60.94 -23.19
CA HIS A 1210 4.38 -61.36 -23.23
C HIS A 1210 3.89 -61.83 -21.84
N ARG A 1211 2.65 -61.46 -21.47
CA ARG A 1211 2.03 -61.79 -20.15
C ARG A 1211 2.06 -63.28 -19.81
N ALA A 1212 2.01 -64.15 -20.83
CA ALA A 1212 2.12 -65.59 -20.66
C ALA A 1212 3.41 -66.02 -19.93
N PHE A 1213 4.54 -65.31 -20.13
CA PHE A 1213 5.79 -65.62 -19.44
C PHE A 1213 5.72 -65.30 -17.94
N HIS A 1214 5.00 -64.24 -17.55
CA HIS A 1214 4.77 -63.89 -16.14
C HIS A 1214 3.89 -64.94 -15.44
N ILE A 1215 2.79 -65.35 -16.10
CA ILE A 1215 1.88 -66.38 -15.58
C ILE A 1215 2.60 -67.74 -15.46
N LEU A 1216 3.34 -68.15 -16.49
CA LEU A 1216 4.09 -69.40 -16.49
C LEU A 1216 5.20 -69.40 -15.43
N PHE A 1217 5.90 -68.27 -15.27
CA PHE A 1217 6.90 -68.10 -14.23
C PHE A 1217 6.30 -68.23 -12.82
N ALA A 1218 5.19 -67.53 -12.54
CA ALA A 1218 4.52 -67.59 -11.24
C ALA A 1218 3.99 -69.00 -10.93
N LEU A 1219 3.31 -69.64 -11.90
CA LEU A 1219 2.72 -70.98 -11.73
C LEU A 1219 3.80 -72.06 -11.48
N LEU A 1220 4.91 -72.04 -12.22
CA LEU A 1220 5.97 -73.03 -12.06
C LEU A 1220 6.74 -72.85 -10.74
N ASN A 1221 6.94 -71.61 -10.27
CA ASN A 1221 7.50 -71.35 -8.93
C ASN A 1221 6.52 -71.74 -7.80
N ALA A 1222 5.22 -71.58 -7.98
CA ALA A 1222 4.20 -72.01 -7.02
C ALA A 1222 4.17 -73.54 -6.82
N LEU A 1223 4.35 -74.32 -7.89
CA LEU A 1223 4.36 -75.79 -7.82
C LEU A 1223 5.73 -76.36 -7.36
N GLN A 1224 6.70 -75.49 -7.11
CA GLN A 1224 8.08 -75.84 -6.87
C GLN A 1224 8.26 -76.75 -5.64
N GLY A 1225 7.70 -76.34 -4.48
CA GLY A 1225 7.75 -77.13 -3.26
C GLY A 1225 6.98 -78.45 -3.35
N LEU A 1226 5.86 -78.46 -4.08
CA LEU A 1226 5.06 -79.67 -4.31
C LEU A 1226 5.81 -80.72 -5.14
N PHE A 1227 6.53 -80.31 -6.19
CA PHE A 1227 7.35 -81.23 -6.98
C PHE A 1227 8.49 -81.86 -6.17
N ILE A 1228 9.14 -81.09 -5.29
CA ILE A 1228 10.19 -81.60 -4.39
C ILE A 1228 9.60 -82.65 -3.45
N LEU A 1229 8.42 -82.41 -2.86
CA LEU A 1229 7.74 -83.38 -2.01
C LEU A 1229 7.42 -84.68 -2.78
N VAL A 1230 6.78 -84.57 -3.95
CA VAL A 1230 6.35 -85.74 -4.72
C VAL A 1230 7.54 -86.56 -5.24
N PHE A 1231 8.46 -85.95 -5.98
CA PHE A 1231 9.54 -86.67 -6.65
C PHE A 1231 10.74 -86.97 -5.74
N GLY A 1232 10.99 -86.10 -4.76
CA GLY A 1232 12.09 -86.26 -3.80
C GLY A 1232 11.77 -87.27 -2.70
N THR A 1233 10.52 -87.33 -2.23
CA THR A 1233 10.14 -88.15 -1.06
C THR A 1233 9.06 -89.20 -1.37
N LEU A 1234 7.88 -88.80 -1.83
CA LEU A 1234 6.71 -89.68 -1.91
C LEU A 1234 6.82 -90.74 -2.99
N TRP A 1235 7.55 -90.49 -4.08
CA TRP A 1235 7.77 -91.44 -5.17
C TRP A 1235 8.97 -92.38 -4.93
N ASP A 1236 9.67 -92.25 -3.81
CA ASP A 1236 10.76 -93.17 -3.46
C ASP A 1236 10.23 -94.41 -2.74
N LYS A 1237 10.32 -95.57 -3.41
CA LYS A 1237 9.88 -96.86 -2.86
C LYS A 1237 10.50 -97.19 -1.50
N LYS A 1238 11.77 -96.79 -1.25
CA LYS A 1238 12.41 -97.03 0.06
C LYS A 1238 11.80 -96.16 1.15
N ILE A 1239 11.39 -94.94 0.82
CA ILE A 1239 10.67 -94.04 1.75
C ILE A 1239 9.25 -94.58 1.98
N GLN A 1240 8.54 -94.98 0.93
CA GLN A 1240 7.20 -95.58 1.05
C GLN A 1240 7.23 -96.85 1.93
N GLU A 1241 8.18 -97.75 1.70
CA GLU A 1241 8.39 -98.96 2.51
C GLU A 1241 8.75 -98.60 3.96
N ALA A 1242 9.59 -97.57 4.19
CA ALA A 1242 9.93 -97.09 5.53
C ALA A 1242 8.71 -96.55 6.28
N LEU A 1243 7.90 -95.73 5.61
CA LEU A 1243 6.67 -95.13 6.15
C LEU A 1243 5.62 -96.21 6.44
N LEU A 1244 5.46 -97.19 5.54
CA LEU A 1244 4.55 -98.33 5.73
C LEU A 1244 5.01 -99.24 6.86
N LYS A 1245 6.31 -99.54 6.97
CA LYS A 1245 6.87 -100.35 8.06
C LYS A 1245 6.71 -99.66 9.42
N ARG A 1246 6.82 -98.32 9.46
CA ARG A 1246 6.59 -97.52 10.66
C ARG A 1246 5.10 -97.42 11.04
N ASN A 1247 4.21 -97.25 10.06
CA ASN A 1247 2.75 -97.29 10.26
C ASN A 1247 2.22 -98.70 10.61
N SER A 1248 2.97 -99.75 10.29
CA SER A 1248 2.71 -101.12 10.76
C SER A 1248 3.18 -101.30 12.22
N THR A 1249 4.32 -100.72 12.61
CA THR A 1249 4.78 -100.73 14.01
C THR A 1249 3.98 -99.82 14.96
N SER A 1250 3.23 -98.83 14.45
CA SER A 1250 2.29 -98.04 15.28
C SER A 1250 0.97 -98.77 15.58
N LYS A 1251 0.71 -99.92 14.94
CA LYS A 1251 -0.41 -100.84 15.27
C LYS A 1251 -0.04 -101.96 16.25
N TRP A 1252 1.18 -101.99 16.79
CA TRP A 1252 1.60 -102.87 17.90
C TRP A 1252 2.12 -102.02 19.08
N SER A 1253 1.25 -101.21 19.67
CA SER A 1253 1.50 -100.47 20.91
C SER A 1253 0.19 -100.11 21.62
N SER A 1254 -0.73 -101.07 21.71
CA SER A 1254 -1.88 -100.97 22.62
C SER A 1254 -2.35 -102.35 23.06
N GLN A 1255 -1.50 -103.07 23.79
CA GLN A 1255 -1.92 -104.06 24.80
C GLN A 1255 -0.85 -104.17 25.89
N GLN A 1256 -1.32 -104.12 27.15
CA GLN A 1256 -0.65 -104.30 28.45
C GLN A 1256 -0.05 -103.08 29.20
N SER A 1257 -0.96 -102.30 29.80
CA SER A 1257 -1.19 -102.17 31.26
C SER A 1257 -0.06 -101.77 32.24
N LYS A 1258 -0.23 -100.56 32.80
CA LYS A 1258 -0.32 -100.20 34.24
C LYS A 1258 0.90 -100.42 35.20
N VAL A 1259 1.14 -99.38 36.02
CA VAL A 1259 1.73 -99.35 37.39
C VAL A 1259 3.19 -98.86 37.56
N ARG A 1260 3.30 -97.56 37.91
CA ARG A 1260 3.77 -96.95 39.19
C ARG A 1260 5.28 -96.89 39.56
N THR A 1261 5.63 -95.71 40.12
CA THR A 1261 6.75 -95.35 41.04
C THR A 1261 8.16 -95.40 40.42
N LEU A 1262 9.04 -94.40 40.60
CA LEU A 1262 9.22 -93.40 41.66
C LEU A 1262 9.83 -92.13 41.06
#